data_AF-A0A9P1A7U7-F1
#
_entry.id   AF-A0A9P1A7U7-F1
#
_cell.length_a   1.000
_cell.length_b   1.000
_cell.length_c   1.000
_cell.angle_alpha   90.00
_cell.angle_beta   90.00
_cell.angle_gamma   90.00
#
_symmetry.space_group_name_H-M   'P 1'
#
loop_
_entity.id
_entity.type
_entity.pdbx_description
1 polymer ?
#
loop_
_entity_poly.entity_id
_entity_poly.type
_entity_poly.pdbx_seq_one_letter_code
_entity_poly.pdbx_strand_id
1 'polypeptide(L)'
;MITEMVDFETHLAQMCLLNKSLKWLFLHSRSGARTRPLKDRPSDEKLFQWLLDVSRCEVLLLNLYTSTAENRETAASGAKMKITALLRQLGDFFEHGFVKMSEAQKVNFVKWVRNLEETVDKIDGKEVEESKETVQQIIRRIKQVGDLLGLSVNVTLKECLGSLDSELRALFSVLSLSDSVVIDVYSKMEANYLWPLLQEMIPRIQQNLVSTSNTDVVRQIFTKLSISTWILKFKLSQFAEKEHVANRIVNTYSYSLEKHLRTVLQSVPQHLFGIMYQVVMPALGKKFQPFIEKTELRELSEYITSSKLVETTSLIANTSMGISRMMLTKVGTVQINPKELLEDGMIRQLYKEIKKLMTTASAFSSIENMLKTCENVETMRSAFFYLCDYMNLEGDHIWNVAVDDYFSRISEERAFAKSSGDLERNEMVELISSMSWKDVKMSRNVLTFDVFDKIEQMVPFHVLTSIETNLTVELEKMVVDYTSSARKLGVSFNLQNAVGHDSVRSYFSSSNYEKLVKTIQPQSVALATLLAQIGQFILLIRTIGNSKRTANLMKEDSMQKDLIEISRSLARDPKDLPAEMGTILKLMMQYSLYNPERMIFRLKDEPSPVFMIALIQCILPKIGDPYFVCARQLEMGIRFVLRQSRLLPYFLPIIQDQLPQCSRPKKRISDVEQFLRQLTLHLK
;
A
#
# COMPACT_ATOMS: atom_id res chain seq x y z
N MET A 1 15.57 -13.58 -38.93
CA MET A 1 15.94 -14.39 -37.76
C MET A 1 17.04 -15.39 -38.05
N ILE A 2 16.86 -16.49 -38.80
CA ILE A 2 17.92 -17.50 -38.92
C ILE A 2 19.11 -17.06 -39.83
N THR A 3 18.84 -16.24 -40.85
CA THR A 3 19.89 -15.62 -41.70
C THR A 3 20.78 -14.63 -40.94
N GLU A 4 20.31 -14.02 -39.85
CA GLU A 4 21.08 -13.08 -39.02
C GLU A 4 22.08 -13.78 -38.09
N MET A 5 21.90 -15.09 -37.85
CA MET A 5 22.83 -15.89 -37.04
C MET A 5 24.16 -16.21 -37.73
N VAL A 6 24.20 -16.12 -39.07
CA VAL A 6 25.43 -16.34 -39.86
C VAL A 6 26.52 -15.32 -39.49
N ASP A 7 26.12 -14.15 -38.98
CA ASP A 7 27.02 -13.07 -38.56
C ASP A 7 27.10 -12.89 -37.04
N PHE A 8 26.60 -13.85 -36.23
CA PHE A 8 26.56 -13.70 -34.77
C PHE A 8 27.92 -13.39 -34.15
N GLU A 9 28.98 -14.07 -34.60
CA GLU A 9 30.35 -13.81 -34.13
C GLU A 9 30.85 -12.41 -34.51
N THR A 10 30.49 -11.93 -35.70
CA THR A 10 30.82 -10.59 -36.19
C THR A 10 30.15 -9.52 -35.35
N HIS A 11 28.85 -9.67 -35.09
CA HIS A 11 28.09 -8.77 -34.20
C HIS A 11 28.65 -8.80 -32.78
N LEU A 12 28.97 -9.98 -32.25
CA LEU A 12 29.58 -10.12 -30.93
C LEU A 12 30.97 -9.46 -30.84
N ALA A 13 31.77 -9.53 -31.90
CA ALA A 13 33.08 -8.87 -31.98
C ALA A 13 32.95 -7.33 -31.99
N GLN A 14 32.01 -6.79 -32.78
CA GLN A 14 31.72 -5.36 -32.81
C GLN A 14 31.25 -4.86 -31.44
N MET A 15 30.37 -5.60 -30.79
CA MET A 15 29.88 -5.29 -29.45
C MET A 15 30.97 -5.30 -28.39
N CYS A 16 31.90 -6.27 -28.47
CA CYS A 16 33.07 -6.31 -27.60
C CYS A 16 33.97 -5.06 -27.79
N LEU A 17 34.15 -4.59 -29.03
CA LEU A 17 34.88 -3.37 -29.31
C LEU A 17 34.18 -2.15 -28.69
N LEU A 18 32.87 -2.03 -28.84
CA LEU A 18 32.07 -0.94 -28.27
C LEU A 18 32.16 -0.91 -26.73
N ASN A 19 32.05 -2.07 -26.07
CA ASN A 19 32.20 -2.17 -24.62
C ASN A 19 33.59 -1.76 -24.13
N LYS A 20 34.65 -2.17 -24.85
CA LYS A 20 36.03 -1.77 -24.52
C LYS A 20 36.21 -0.26 -24.66
N SER A 21 35.68 0.33 -25.72
CA SER A 21 35.70 1.78 -25.95
C SER A 21 34.92 2.53 -24.87
N LEU A 22 33.71 2.08 -24.52
CA LEU A 22 32.92 2.67 -23.42
C LEU A 22 33.66 2.58 -22.08
N LYS A 23 34.20 1.40 -21.74
CA LYS A 23 35.00 1.22 -20.51
C LYS A 23 36.18 2.19 -20.48
N TRP A 24 36.89 2.36 -21.60
CA TRP A 24 38.00 3.30 -21.69
C TRP A 24 37.53 4.74 -21.47
N LEU A 25 36.46 5.16 -22.16
CA LEU A 25 35.90 6.50 -22.04
C LEU A 25 35.44 6.81 -20.60
N PHE A 26 34.68 5.91 -19.96
CA PHE A 26 34.21 6.11 -18.59
C PHE A 26 35.36 6.20 -17.59
N LEU A 27 36.40 5.37 -17.71
CA LEU A 27 37.55 5.40 -16.81
C LEU A 27 38.43 6.65 -17.00
N HIS A 28 38.60 7.12 -18.24
CA HIS A 28 39.46 8.27 -18.57
C HIS A 28 38.72 9.63 -18.53
N SER A 29 37.39 9.62 -18.39
CA SER A 29 36.58 10.84 -18.25
C SER A 29 36.39 11.28 -16.78
N ARG A 30 36.90 10.52 -15.80
CA ARG A 30 36.73 10.86 -14.37
C ARG A 30 37.53 12.11 -13.98
N SER A 31 36.87 13.02 -13.27
CA SER A 31 37.40 14.31 -12.77
C SER A 31 38.44 14.20 -11.64
N GLY A 32 39.09 13.06 -11.48
CA GLY A 32 40.14 12.83 -10.47
C GLY A 32 41.29 11.92 -10.92
N ALA A 33 41.32 11.51 -12.19
CA ALA A 33 42.44 10.73 -12.72
C ALA A 33 43.65 11.66 -12.97
N ARG A 34 44.87 11.24 -12.58
CA ARG A 34 46.14 11.96 -12.83
C ARG A 34 46.51 12.11 -14.32
N THR A 35 45.62 11.71 -15.22
CA THR A 35 45.81 11.73 -16.67
C THR A 35 45.34 13.04 -17.27
N ARG A 36 45.99 13.49 -18.35
CA ARG A 36 45.59 14.69 -19.08
C ARG A 36 44.10 14.57 -19.47
N PRO A 37 43.27 15.60 -19.19
CA PRO A 37 41.87 15.58 -19.60
C PRO A 37 41.79 15.45 -21.13
N LEU A 38 40.91 14.58 -21.62
CA LEU A 38 40.64 14.47 -23.05
C LEU A 38 40.18 15.84 -23.58
N LYS A 39 40.84 16.34 -24.63
CA LYS A 39 40.52 17.64 -25.24
C LYS A 39 39.08 17.68 -25.79
N ASP A 40 38.62 16.57 -26.37
CA ASP A 40 37.26 16.40 -26.91
C ASP A 40 36.47 15.39 -26.07
N ARG A 41 36.30 15.66 -24.78
CA ARG A 41 35.49 14.79 -23.90
C ARG A 41 34.02 14.84 -24.34
N PRO A 42 33.38 13.71 -24.67
CA PRO A 42 31.93 13.68 -24.87
C PRO A 42 31.21 14.03 -23.58
N SER A 43 30.12 14.80 -23.68
CA SER A 43 29.30 15.16 -22.53
C SER A 43 28.80 13.92 -21.81
N ASP A 44 28.70 14.03 -20.50
CA ASP A 44 28.19 12.97 -19.62
C ASP A 44 26.83 12.39 -20.05
N GLU A 45 25.95 13.22 -20.62
CA GLU A 45 24.66 12.80 -21.16
C GLU A 45 24.81 11.89 -22.39
N LYS A 46 25.76 12.21 -23.28
CA LYS A 46 26.06 11.40 -24.46
C LYS A 46 26.70 10.07 -24.07
N LEU A 47 27.60 10.09 -23.09
CA LEU A 47 28.20 8.87 -22.54
C LEU A 47 27.15 7.96 -21.90
N PHE A 48 26.19 8.54 -21.17
CA PHE A 48 25.07 7.81 -20.61
C PHE A 48 24.18 7.20 -21.70
N GLN A 49 23.81 7.98 -22.73
CA GLN A 49 23.02 7.48 -23.85
C GLN A 49 23.72 6.34 -24.60
N TRP A 50 25.02 6.48 -24.91
CA TRP A 50 25.77 5.40 -25.56
C TRP A 50 25.86 4.13 -24.70
N LEU A 51 25.96 4.27 -23.38
CA LEU A 51 25.88 3.12 -22.49
C LEU A 51 24.54 2.41 -22.62
N LEU A 52 23.43 3.15 -22.67
CA LEU A 52 22.10 2.59 -22.85
C LEU A 52 21.96 1.90 -24.22
N ASP A 53 22.38 2.55 -25.30
CA ASP A 53 22.29 2.00 -26.64
C ASP A 53 23.07 0.69 -26.77
N VAL A 54 24.31 0.65 -26.23
CA VAL A 54 25.11 -0.58 -26.21
C VAL A 54 24.44 -1.65 -25.35
N SER A 55 23.94 -1.30 -24.17
CA SER A 55 23.26 -2.23 -23.27
C SER A 55 21.98 -2.80 -23.91
N ARG A 56 21.24 -2.00 -24.67
CA ARG A 56 20.07 -2.44 -25.42
C ARG A 56 20.45 -3.47 -26.48
N CYS A 57 21.48 -3.18 -27.28
CA CYS A 57 21.98 -4.13 -28.27
C CYS A 57 22.43 -5.45 -27.61
N GLU A 58 23.02 -5.38 -26.42
CA GLU A 58 23.50 -6.57 -25.69
C GLU A 58 22.35 -7.49 -25.28
N VAL A 59 21.32 -6.89 -24.68
CA VAL A 59 20.16 -7.66 -24.25
C VAL A 59 19.40 -8.22 -25.45
N LEU A 60 19.32 -7.47 -26.57
CA LEU A 60 18.73 -7.98 -27.81
C LEU A 60 19.53 -9.17 -28.36
N LEU A 61 20.85 -9.06 -28.47
CA LEU A 61 21.70 -10.15 -28.94
C LEU A 61 21.57 -11.39 -28.05
N LEU A 62 21.57 -11.19 -26.72
CA LEU A 62 21.41 -12.27 -25.75
C LEU A 62 20.06 -12.96 -25.91
N ASN A 63 18.96 -12.20 -25.95
CA ASN A 63 17.61 -12.74 -26.08
C ASN A 63 17.41 -13.48 -27.40
N LEU A 64 17.97 -12.98 -28.49
CA LEU A 64 17.94 -13.65 -29.80
C LEU A 64 18.69 -14.99 -29.74
N TYR A 65 19.87 -15.01 -29.12
CA TYR A 65 20.66 -16.23 -28.96
C TYR A 65 19.94 -17.27 -28.09
N THR A 66 19.47 -16.87 -26.90
CA THR A 66 18.80 -17.77 -25.97
C THR A 66 17.48 -18.31 -26.53
N SER A 67 16.66 -17.47 -27.15
CA SER A 67 15.40 -17.89 -27.77
C SER A 67 15.63 -18.86 -28.93
N THR A 68 16.70 -18.67 -29.72
CA THR A 68 17.04 -19.60 -30.80
C THR A 68 17.62 -20.91 -30.27
N ALA A 69 18.40 -20.87 -29.19
CA ALA A 69 18.93 -22.06 -28.52
C ALA A 69 17.82 -22.91 -27.86
N GLU A 70 16.82 -22.29 -27.25
CA GLU A 70 15.64 -22.95 -26.67
C GLU A 70 14.76 -23.60 -27.74
N ASN A 71 14.61 -22.95 -28.90
CA ASN A 71 13.84 -23.45 -30.03
C ASN A 71 14.67 -24.27 -31.04
N ARG A 72 15.85 -24.75 -30.66
CA ARG A 72 16.80 -25.42 -31.56
C ARG A 72 16.22 -26.66 -32.24
N GLU A 73 15.52 -27.52 -31.50
CA GLU A 73 14.95 -28.76 -32.06
C GLU A 73 13.79 -28.49 -33.03
N THR A 74 12.93 -27.51 -32.70
CA THR A 74 11.80 -27.11 -33.54
C THR A 74 12.27 -26.38 -34.80
N ALA A 75 13.28 -25.52 -34.69
CA ALA A 75 13.91 -24.86 -35.83
C ALA A 75 14.67 -25.85 -36.73
N ALA A 76 15.41 -26.79 -36.16
CA ALA A 76 16.15 -27.80 -36.92
C ALA A 76 15.22 -28.74 -37.68
N SER A 77 14.13 -29.21 -37.06
CA SER A 77 13.12 -30.04 -37.74
C SER A 77 12.40 -29.29 -38.86
N GLY A 78 12.02 -28.02 -38.63
CA GLY A 78 11.43 -27.18 -39.67
C GLY A 78 12.36 -26.95 -40.86
N ALA A 79 13.65 -26.68 -40.62
CA ALA A 79 14.64 -26.53 -41.68
C ALA A 79 14.85 -27.83 -42.45
N LYS A 80 14.93 -28.99 -41.78
CA LYS A 80 15.01 -30.31 -42.43
C LYS A 80 13.82 -30.55 -43.37
N MET A 81 12.59 -30.32 -42.91
CA MET A 81 11.40 -30.50 -43.75
C MET A 81 11.45 -29.66 -45.03
N LYS A 82 11.89 -28.40 -44.93
CA LYS A 82 12.04 -27.52 -46.09
C LYS A 82 13.15 -27.98 -47.04
N ILE A 83 14.29 -28.40 -46.49
CA ILE A 83 15.41 -28.94 -47.28
C ILE A 83 14.96 -30.20 -48.03
N THR A 84 14.26 -31.13 -47.36
CA THR A 84 13.68 -32.33 -47.97
C THR A 84 12.69 -31.97 -49.08
N ALA A 85 11.83 -30.97 -48.88
CA ALA A 85 10.90 -30.51 -49.91
C ALA A 85 11.63 -29.90 -51.13
N LEU A 86 12.67 -29.09 -50.91
CA LEU A 86 13.50 -28.51 -51.97
C LEU A 86 14.31 -29.57 -52.73
N LEU A 87 14.82 -30.60 -52.03
CA LEU A 87 15.51 -31.74 -52.64
C LEU A 87 14.53 -32.57 -53.48
N ARG A 88 13.29 -32.81 -53.04
CA ARG A 88 12.27 -33.47 -53.86
C ARG A 88 11.92 -32.67 -55.10
N GLN A 89 11.72 -31.36 -54.97
CA GLN A 89 11.49 -30.47 -56.11
C GLN A 89 12.67 -30.52 -57.11
N LEU A 90 13.91 -30.57 -56.61
CA LEU A 90 15.09 -30.76 -57.44
C LEU A 90 15.09 -32.14 -58.12
N GLY A 91 14.69 -33.21 -57.43
CA GLY A 91 14.53 -34.55 -58.02
C GLY A 91 13.49 -34.57 -59.14
N ASP A 92 12.28 -34.08 -58.84
CA ASP A 92 11.14 -34.03 -59.77
C ASP A 92 11.44 -33.19 -61.02
N PHE A 93 12.20 -32.09 -60.86
CA PHE A 93 12.61 -31.25 -61.97
C PHE A 93 13.49 -31.99 -62.99
N PHE A 94 14.34 -32.93 -62.56
CA PHE A 94 15.20 -33.71 -63.46
C PHE A 94 14.56 -35.02 -63.93
N GLU A 95 13.58 -35.54 -63.18
CA GLU A 95 12.79 -36.73 -63.55
C GLU A 95 11.73 -36.40 -64.61
N HIS A 96 11.13 -35.20 -64.55
CA HIS A 96 10.04 -34.79 -65.45
C HIS A 96 10.38 -33.57 -66.35
N GLY A 97 11.48 -32.87 -66.12
CA GLY A 97 11.84 -31.65 -66.86
C GLY A 97 12.73 -31.87 -68.08
N PHE A 98 12.69 -30.89 -69.00
CA PHE A 98 13.51 -30.84 -70.21
C PHE A 98 14.94 -30.37 -69.93
N VAL A 99 15.74 -31.19 -69.25
CA VAL A 99 17.19 -30.94 -69.08
C VAL A 99 17.99 -31.69 -70.16
N LYS A 100 18.90 -30.98 -70.85
CA LYS A 100 19.84 -31.56 -71.82
C LYS A 100 20.95 -32.35 -71.09
N MET A 101 20.62 -33.57 -70.67
CA MET A 101 21.55 -34.54 -70.07
C MET A 101 21.26 -35.92 -70.66
N SER A 102 22.25 -36.83 -70.68
CA SER A 102 22.00 -38.21 -71.11
C SER A 102 21.12 -38.96 -70.11
N GLU A 103 20.29 -39.90 -70.57
CA GLU A 103 19.40 -40.71 -69.72
C GLU A 103 20.12 -41.31 -68.49
N ALA A 104 21.35 -41.82 -68.69
CA ALA A 104 22.16 -42.39 -67.61
C ALA A 104 22.61 -41.36 -66.57
N GLN A 105 22.92 -40.13 -66.98
CA GLN A 105 23.30 -39.05 -66.07
C GLN A 105 22.10 -38.55 -65.26
N LYS A 106 20.90 -38.51 -65.85
CA LYS A 106 19.66 -38.14 -65.14
C LYS A 106 19.33 -39.13 -64.03
N VAL A 107 19.35 -40.44 -64.34
CA VAL A 107 19.09 -41.50 -63.36
C VAL A 107 20.10 -41.47 -62.20
N ASN A 108 21.38 -41.22 -62.50
CA ASN A 108 22.41 -41.10 -61.47
C ASN A 108 22.25 -39.84 -60.61
N PHE A 109 21.82 -38.71 -61.18
CA PHE A 109 21.56 -37.49 -60.44
C PHE A 109 20.35 -37.62 -59.51
N VAL A 110 19.24 -38.18 -59.99
CA VAL A 110 18.05 -38.43 -59.15
C VAL A 110 18.36 -39.38 -58.00
N LYS A 111 19.14 -40.45 -58.24
CA LYS A 111 19.65 -41.32 -57.17
C LYS A 111 20.52 -40.55 -56.16
N TRP A 112 21.37 -39.66 -56.63
CA TRP A 112 22.19 -38.82 -55.75
C TRP A 112 21.34 -37.86 -54.91
N VAL A 113 20.31 -37.23 -55.48
CA VAL A 113 19.36 -36.37 -54.75
C VAL A 113 18.60 -37.16 -53.68
N ARG A 114 18.12 -38.38 -54.00
CA ARG A 114 17.45 -39.25 -53.01
C ARG A 114 18.40 -39.68 -51.89
N ASN A 115 19.66 -39.96 -52.20
CA ASN A 115 20.67 -40.25 -51.17
C ASN A 115 20.94 -39.03 -50.27
N LEU A 116 20.93 -37.82 -50.83
CA LEU A 116 21.03 -36.60 -50.02
C LEU A 116 19.81 -36.41 -49.13
N GLU A 117 18.61 -36.71 -49.62
CA GLU A 117 17.36 -36.68 -48.83
C GLU A 117 17.44 -37.61 -47.62
N GLU A 118 17.86 -38.87 -47.83
CA GLU A 118 18.07 -39.82 -46.73
C GLU A 118 19.17 -39.37 -45.76
N THR A 119 20.21 -38.68 -46.26
CA THR A 119 21.29 -38.16 -45.41
C THR A 119 20.80 -36.99 -44.55
N VAL A 120 19.92 -36.13 -45.09
CA VAL A 120 19.30 -35.02 -44.35
C VAL A 120 18.34 -35.54 -43.26
N ASP A 121 17.60 -36.62 -43.55
CA ASP A 121 16.66 -37.22 -42.60
C ASP A 121 17.38 -37.92 -41.42
N LYS A 122 18.60 -38.43 -41.64
CA LYS A 122 19.46 -39.05 -40.62
C LYS A 122 20.18 -38.07 -39.70
N ILE A 123 20.17 -36.77 -40.00
CA ILE A 123 20.74 -35.75 -39.11
C ILE A 123 19.95 -35.82 -37.79
N ASP A 124 20.60 -35.99 -36.64
CA ASP A 124 19.94 -36.02 -35.32
C ASP A 124 20.52 -34.95 -34.38
N GLY A 125 19.69 -34.40 -33.49
CA GLY A 125 20.09 -33.35 -32.54
C GLY A 125 21.05 -33.84 -31.45
N LYS A 126 21.25 -35.15 -31.29
CA LYS A 126 22.10 -35.74 -30.25
C LYS A 126 23.58 -35.81 -30.64
N GLU A 127 23.90 -35.91 -31.93
CA GLU A 127 25.27 -36.00 -32.46
C GLU A 127 25.62 -34.72 -33.23
N VAL A 128 25.82 -33.65 -32.46
CA VAL A 128 25.93 -32.27 -32.95
C VAL A 128 27.12 -32.05 -33.89
N GLU A 129 28.28 -32.66 -33.63
CA GLU A 129 29.49 -32.47 -34.46
C GLU A 129 29.43 -33.24 -35.79
N GLU A 130 28.96 -34.50 -35.77
CA GLU A 130 28.77 -35.28 -36.99
C GLU A 130 27.67 -34.67 -37.87
N SER A 131 26.61 -34.14 -37.25
CA SER A 131 25.54 -33.42 -37.92
C SER A 131 26.00 -32.10 -38.57
N LYS A 132 26.97 -31.39 -37.96
CA LYS A 132 27.56 -30.19 -38.59
C LYS A 132 28.40 -30.53 -39.80
N GLU A 133 29.25 -31.56 -39.67
CA GLU A 133 30.15 -31.95 -40.74
C GLU A 133 29.36 -32.47 -41.95
N THR A 134 28.33 -33.29 -41.72
CA THR A 134 27.43 -33.77 -42.77
C THR A 134 26.72 -32.63 -43.49
N VAL A 135 26.15 -31.65 -42.80
CA VAL A 135 25.53 -30.46 -43.42
C VAL A 135 26.55 -29.66 -44.24
N GLN A 136 27.77 -29.47 -43.71
CA GLN A 136 28.82 -28.75 -44.42
C GLN A 136 29.28 -29.50 -45.69
N GLN A 137 29.34 -30.83 -45.64
CA GLN A 137 29.61 -31.67 -46.80
C GLN A 137 28.48 -31.58 -47.84
N ILE A 138 27.22 -31.54 -47.42
CA ILE A 138 26.06 -31.36 -48.32
C ILE A 138 26.14 -30.00 -49.03
N ILE A 139 26.43 -28.90 -48.32
CA ILE A 139 26.62 -27.57 -48.91
C ILE A 139 27.72 -27.59 -49.98
N ARG A 140 28.88 -28.18 -49.67
CA ARG A 140 30.00 -28.28 -50.62
C ARG A 140 29.64 -29.10 -51.85
N ARG A 141 28.97 -30.25 -51.66
CA ARG A 141 28.57 -31.16 -52.74
C ARG A 141 27.54 -30.53 -53.66
N ILE A 142 26.52 -29.84 -53.12
CA ILE A 142 25.50 -29.15 -53.92
C ILE A 142 26.13 -28.05 -54.78
N LYS A 143 27.07 -27.29 -54.20
CA LYS A 143 27.78 -26.24 -54.95
C LYS A 143 28.64 -26.82 -56.08
N GLN A 144 29.43 -27.86 -55.79
CA GLN A 144 30.27 -28.53 -56.80
C GLN A 144 29.43 -29.13 -57.94
N VAL A 145 28.32 -29.80 -57.62
CA VAL A 145 27.45 -30.42 -58.63
C VAL A 145 26.68 -29.36 -59.41
N GLY A 146 26.27 -28.26 -58.77
CA GLY A 146 25.67 -27.10 -59.42
C GLY A 146 26.59 -26.45 -60.45
N ASP A 147 27.88 -26.31 -60.12
CA ASP A 147 28.91 -25.75 -61.00
C ASP A 147 29.27 -26.73 -62.15
N LEU A 148 29.43 -28.03 -61.85
CA LEU A 148 29.74 -29.08 -62.83
C LEU A 148 28.66 -29.27 -63.90
N LEU A 149 27.40 -29.17 -63.50
CA LEU A 149 26.24 -29.36 -64.39
C LEU A 149 25.77 -28.06 -65.05
N GLY A 150 26.38 -26.91 -64.74
CA GLY A 150 25.98 -25.61 -65.29
C GLY A 150 24.54 -25.23 -64.95
N LEU A 151 24.03 -25.65 -63.78
CA LEU A 151 22.62 -25.51 -63.39
C LEU A 151 22.19 -24.06 -63.17
N SER A 152 23.16 -23.14 -63.12
CA SER A 152 22.96 -21.70 -63.01
C SER A 152 22.35 -21.05 -64.26
N VAL A 153 22.26 -21.78 -65.38
CA VAL A 153 21.69 -21.29 -66.65
C VAL A 153 20.15 -21.18 -66.61
N ASN A 154 19.49 -21.99 -65.78
CA ASN A 154 18.04 -21.93 -65.62
C ASN A 154 17.67 -21.15 -64.35
N VAL A 155 16.87 -20.10 -64.49
CA VAL A 155 16.48 -19.20 -63.39
C VAL A 155 15.79 -19.95 -62.26
N THR A 156 14.89 -20.89 -62.56
CA THR A 156 14.14 -21.65 -61.54
C THR A 156 15.03 -22.60 -60.75
N LEU A 157 16.02 -23.23 -61.41
CA LEU A 157 17.03 -24.05 -60.74
C LEU A 157 17.97 -23.21 -59.88
N LYS A 158 18.36 -22.03 -60.36
CA LYS A 158 19.20 -21.09 -59.62
C LYS A 158 18.50 -20.59 -58.35
N GLU A 159 17.21 -20.27 -58.43
CA GLU A 159 16.39 -19.92 -57.27
C GLU A 159 16.26 -21.09 -56.30
N CYS A 160 15.95 -22.30 -56.77
CA CYS A 160 15.85 -23.50 -55.94
C CYS A 160 17.17 -23.82 -55.22
N LEU A 161 18.31 -23.74 -55.93
CA LEU A 161 19.64 -23.95 -55.35
C LEU A 161 20.03 -22.84 -54.36
N GLY A 162 19.63 -21.59 -54.62
CA GLY A 162 19.84 -20.47 -53.71
C GLY A 162 19.02 -20.62 -52.42
N SER A 163 17.75 -21.02 -52.53
CA SER A 163 16.90 -21.34 -51.38
C SER A 163 17.45 -22.53 -50.59
N LEU A 164 17.91 -23.58 -51.27
CA LEU A 164 18.52 -24.76 -50.65
C LEU A 164 19.81 -24.42 -49.90
N ASP A 165 20.71 -23.61 -50.48
CA ASP A 165 21.91 -23.11 -49.79
C ASP A 165 21.55 -22.26 -48.56
N SER A 166 20.52 -21.40 -48.68
CA SER A 166 20.07 -20.57 -47.54
C SER A 166 19.52 -21.41 -46.39
N GLU A 167 18.70 -22.42 -46.67
CA GLU A 167 18.09 -23.29 -45.64
C GLU A 167 19.13 -24.28 -45.07
N LEU A 168 20.11 -24.74 -45.86
CA LEU A 168 21.24 -25.54 -45.36
C LEU A 168 22.16 -24.72 -44.45
N ARG A 169 22.44 -23.45 -44.78
CA ARG A 169 23.18 -22.55 -43.88
C ARG A 169 22.40 -22.22 -42.62
N ALA A 170 21.07 -22.11 -42.73
CA ALA A 170 20.19 -21.94 -41.58
C ALA A 170 20.18 -23.17 -40.66
N LEU A 171 20.15 -24.37 -41.24
CA LEU A 171 20.30 -25.62 -40.47
C LEU A 171 21.69 -25.71 -39.82
N PHE A 172 22.74 -25.35 -40.54
CA PHE A 172 24.11 -25.31 -40.02
C PHE A 172 24.26 -24.34 -38.84
N SER A 173 23.66 -23.14 -38.91
CA SER A 173 23.74 -22.15 -37.83
C SER A 173 23.01 -22.61 -36.57
N VAL A 174 21.84 -23.25 -36.70
CA VAL A 174 21.08 -23.81 -35.57
C VAL A 174 21.82 -24.98 -34.92
N LEU A 175 22.46 -25.86 -35.71
CA LEU A 175 23.28 -26.95 -35.18
C LEU A 175 24.59 -26.45 -34.55
N SER A 176 25.10 -25.30 -34.99
CA SER A 176 26.30 -24.64 -34.46
C SER A 176 26.10 -23.93 -33.12
N LEU A 177 24.86 -23.82 -32.65
CA LEU A 177 24.54 -23.27 -31.33
C LEU A 177 25.15 -24.13 -30.23
N SER A 178 26.03 -23.51 -29.43
CA SER A 178 26.61 -24.11 -28.24
C SER A 178 26.15 -23.36 -26.99
N ASP A 179 25.85 -24.10 -25.93
CA ASP A 179 25.52 -23.52 -24.62
C ASP A 179 26.74 -22.81 -24.00
N SER A 180 27.97 -23.14 -24.44
CA SER A 180 29.21 -22.48 -23.98
C SER A 180 29.33 -21.02 -24.45
N VAL A 181 28.67 -20.66 -25.56
CA VAL A 181 28.75 -19.31 -26.15
C VAL A 181 28.10 -18.28 -25.22
N VAL A 182 27.11 -18.67 -24.41
CA VAL A 182 26.48 -17.75 -23.43
C VAL A 182 27.52 -17.23 -22.43
N ILE A 183 28.44 -18.10 -22.00
CA ILE A 183 29.53 -17.73 -21.08
C ILE A 183 30.48 -16.75 -21.77
N ASP A 184 30.82 -17.00 -23.04
CA ASP A 184 31.69 -16.14 -23.84
C ASP A 184 31.06 -14.77 -24.09
N VAL A 185 29.76 -14.75 -24.39
CA VAL A 185 28.97 -13.53 -24.58
C VAL A 185 28.94 -12.72 -23.29
N TYR A 186 28.63 -13.33 -22.15
CA TYR A 186 28.69 -12.66 -20.85
C TYR A 186 30.08 -12.11 -20.56
N SER A 187 31.14 -12.89 -20.78
CA SER A 187 32.51 -12.43 -20.56
C SER A 187 32.86 -11.16 -21.36
N LYS A 188 32.35 -11.04 -22.60
CA LYS A 188 32.53 -9.86 -23.46
C LYS A 188 31.63 -8.68 -23.09
N MET A 189 30.58 -8.91 -22.31
CA MET A 189 29.65 -7.90 -21.76
C MET A 189 30.05 -7.39 -20.36
N GLU A 190 31.20 -7.83 -19.82
CA GLU A 190 31.63 -7.53 -18.45
C GLU A 190 31.71 -6.02 -18.16
N ALA A 191 30.91 -5.57 -17.19
CA ALA A 191 30.74 -4.15 -16.87
C ALA A 191 31.15 -3.76 -15.44
N ASN A 192 32.18 -4.42 -14.89
CA ASN A 192 32.63 -4.17 -13.51
C ASN A 192 33.00 -2.70 -13.24
N TYR A 193 33.39 -1.96 -14.30
CA TYR A 193 33.74 -0.55 -14.20
C TYR A 193 32.56 0.36 -13.83
N LEU A 194 31.31 -0.11 -13.96
CA LEU A 194 30.11 0.63 -13.61
C LEU A 194 29.83 0.63 -12.10
N TRP A 195 30.34 -0.33 -11.32
CA TRP A 195 30.06 -0.42 -9.88
C TRP A 195 30.41 0.86 -9.10
N PRO A 196 31.60 1.47 -9.28
CA PRO A 196 31.93 2.72 -8.61
C PRO A 196 31.14 3.92 -9.13
N LEU A 197 30.63 3.84 -10.36
CA LEU A 197 29.89 4.92 -11.04
C LEU A 197 28.39 4.90 -10.75
N LEU A 198 27.88 3.78 -10.24
CA LEU A 198 26.45 3.58 -10.02
C LEU A 198 25.84 4.67 -9.14
N GLN A 199 26.52 5.09 -8.08
CA GLN A 199 26.06 6.16 -7.18
C GLN A 199 25.89 7.50 -7.90
N GLU A 200 26.82 7.86 -8.79
CA GLU A 200 26.76 9.08 -9.59
C GLU A 200 25.69 9.00 -10.69
N MET A 201 25.39 7.79 -11.17
CA MET A 201 24.41 7.54 -12.23
C MET A 201 22.96 7.47 -11.71
N ILE A 202 22.73 7.05 -10.45
CA ILE A 202 21.38 6.88 -9.88
C ILE A 202 20.48 8.10 -10.09
N PRO A 203 20.90 9.35 -9.81
CA PRO A 203 20.06 10.52 -10.03
C PRO A 203 19.63 10.67 -11.49
N ARG A 204 20.52 10.35 -12.45
CA ARG A 204 20.22 10.40 -13.89
C ARG A 204 19.25 9.30 -14.32
N ILE A 205 19.39 8.11 -13.74
CA ILE A 205 18.48 6.99 -13.95
C ILE A 205 17.08 7.35 -13.43
N GLN A 206 17.00 7.90 -12.21
CA GLN A 206 15.75 8.36 -11.60
C GLN A 206 15.10 9.47 -12.42
N GLN A 207 15.88 10.45 -12.88
CA GLN A 207 15.37 11.54 -13.71
C GLN A 207 14.80 11.02 -15.03
N ASN A 208 15.51 10.13 -15.74
CA ASN A 208 15.03 9.51 -16.97
C ASN A 208 13.76 8.69 -16.75
N LEU A 209 13.74 7.87 -15.69
CA LEU A 209 12.59 7.04 -15.32
C LEU A 209 11.33 7.89 -15.08
N VAL A 210 11.49 9.01 -14.37
CA VAL A 210 10.40 9.92 -14.02
C VAL A 210 9.95 10.78 -15.22
N SER A 211 10.88 11.32 -16.02
CA SER A 211 10.55 12.26 -17.09
C SER A 211 10.00 11.60 -18.36
N THR A 212 10.46 10.37 -18.66
CA THR A 212 10.11 9.68 -19.90
C THR A 212 9.26 8.43 -19.69
N SER A 213 9.02 8.02 -18.44
CA SER A 213 8.42 6.72 -18.08
C SER A 213 9.15 5.52 -18.67
N ASN A 214 10.38 5.71 -19.16
CA ASN A 214 11.13 4.67 -19.84
C ASN A 214 11.86 3.79 -18.82
N THR A 215 11.30 2.60 -18.56
CA THR A 215 11.88 1.62 -17.66
C THR A 215 13.03 0.82 -18.26
N ASP A 216 13.26 0.94 -19.57
CA ASP A 216 14.37 0.26 -20.23
C ASP A 216 15.73 0.73 -19.70
N VAL A 217 15.83 2.00 -19.28
CA VAL A 217 17.06 2.56 -18.68
C VAL A 217 17.47 1.76 -17.44
N VAL A 218 16.49 1.50 -16.56
CA VAL A 218 16.71 0.71 -15.34
C VAL A 218 17.05 -0.73 -15.70
N ARG A 219 16.26 -1.35 -16.59
CA ARG A 219 16.47 -2.73 -17.03
C ARG A 219 17.87 -2.92 -17.61
N GLN A 220 18.31 -2.05 -18.52
CA GLN A 220 19.60 -2.16 -19.21
C GLN A 220 20.78 -2.12 -18.24
N ILE A 221 20.83 -1.11 -17.37
CA ILE A 221 21.95 -0.91 -16.44
C ILE A 221 22.01 -2.04 -15.40
N PHE A 222 20.86 -2.39 -14.80
CA PHE A 222 20.81 -3.42 -13.77
C PHE A 222 21.02 -4.83 -14.35
N THR A 223 20.62 -5.10 -15.59
CA THR A 223 20.96 -6.35 -16.29
C THR A 223 22.47 -6.47 -16.49
N LYS A 224 23.12 -5.39 -16.94
CA LYS A 224 24.57 -5.38 -17.19
C LYS A 224 25.38 -5.60 -15.89
N LEU A 225 24.95 -4.98 -14.78
CA LEU A 225 25.53 -5.22 -13.45
C LEU A 225 25.22 -6.62 -12.91
N SER A 226 24.06 -7.19 -13.22
CA SER A 226 23.71 -8.56 -12.86
C SER A 226 24.59 -9.58 -13.59
N ILE A 227 24.83 -9.38 -14.90
CA ILE A 227 25.78 -10.17 -15.69
C ILE A 227 27.18 -10.09 -15.08
N SER A 228 27.62 -8.90 -14.67
CA SER A 228 28.92 -8.70 -14.02
C SER A 228 29.07 -9.52 -12.72
N THR A 229 27.98 -9.61 -11.94
CA THR A 229 27.90 -10.40 -10.70
C THR A 229 27.93 -11.90 -10.99
N TRP A 230 27.25 -12.33 -12.06
CA TRP A 230 27.27 -13.72 -12.52
C TRP A 230 28.67 -14.16 -12.96
N ILE A 231 29.37 -13.32 -13.75
CA ILE A 231 30.75 -13.59 -14.19
C ILE A 231 31.69 -13.68 -12.98
N LEU A 232 31.52 -12.80 -12.00
CA LEU A 232 32.28 -12.86 -10.76
C LEU A 232 32.07 -14.20 -10.04
N LYS A 233 30.82 -14.68 -9.94
CA LYS A 233 30.52 -16.01 -9.40
C LYS A 233 31.26 -17.10 -10.17
N PHE A 234 31.14 -17.09 -11.50
CA PHE A 234 31.75 -18.09 -12.38
C PHE A 234 33.28 -18.14 -12.25
N LYS A 235 33.95 -16.99 -12.23
CA LYS A 235 35.41 -16.89 -12.04
C LYS A 235 35.83 -17.39 -10.66
N LEU A 236 35.06 -17.08 -9.62
CA LEU A 236 35.37 -17.49 -8.24
C LEU A 236 35.10 -18.98 -7.98
N SER A 237 34.08 -19.58 -8.62
CA SER A 237 33.75 -20.99 -8.47
C SER A 237 34.78 -21.94 -9.12
N GLN A 238 35.65 -21.44 -10.01
CA GLN A 238 36.76 -22.22 -10.56
C GLN A 238 37.84 -22.54 -9.51
N PHE A 239 37.84 -21.83 -8.37
CA PHE A 239 38.71 -22.15 -7.25
C PHE A 239 37.97 -23.09 -6.28
N ALA A 240 38.12 -24.41 -6.51
CA ALA A 240 37.33 -25.50 -5.92
C ALA A 240 37.18 -25.50 -4.38
N GLU A 241 38.07 -24.84 -3.62
CA GLU A 241 38.02 -24.78 -2.16
C GLU A 241 37.22 -23.58 -1.60
N LYS A 242 36.63 -22.73 -2.47
CA LYS A 242 36.10 -21.41 -2.07
C LYS A 242 34.66 -21.16 -2.49
N GLU A 243 33.87 -22.19 -2.83
CA GLU A 243 32.48 -22.00 -3.30
C GLU A 243 31.60 -21.24 -2.28
N HIS A 244 31.73 -21.54 -0.98
CA HIS A 244 31.03 -20.80 0.06
C HIS A 244 31.44 -19.32 0.13
N VAL A 245 32.74 -19.02 -0.08
CA VAL A 245 33.27 -17.65 -0.11
C VAL A 245 32.78 -16.91 -1.36
N ALA A 246 32.80 -17.58 -2.52
CA ALA A 246 32.29 -17.08 -3.78
C ALA A 246 30.80 -16.70 -3.67
N ASN A 247 29.97 -17.60 -3.12
CA ASN A 247 28.55 -17.35 -2.90
C ASN A 247 28.33 -16.18 -1.92
N ARG A 248 29.12 -16.05 -0.85
CA ARG A 248 29.00 -14.92 0.09
C ARG A 248 29.33 -13.58 -0.56
N ILE A 249 30.40 -13.52 -1.35
CA ILE A 249 30.79 -12.30 -2.09
C ILE A 249 29.68 -11.92 -3.09
N VAL A 250 29.22 -12.89 -3.88
CA VAL A 250 28.18 -12.70 -4.89
C VAL A 250 26.86 -12.25 -4.26
N ASN A 251 26.46 -12.84 -3.14
CA ASN A 251 25.28 -12.40 -2.40
C ASN A 251 25.42 -10.95 -1.91
N THR A 252 26.62 -10.56 -1.46
CA THR A 252 26.87 -9.17 -1.02
C THR A 252 26.68 -8.18 -2.18
N TYR A 253 27.20 -8.48 -3.37
CA TYR A 253 26.95 -7.64 -4.56
C TYR A 253 25.49 -7.67 -5.01
N SER A 254 24.83 -8.82 -4.92
CA SER A 254 23.41 -8.97 -5.27
C SER A 254 22.50 -8.14 -4.35
N TYR A 255 22.71 -8.19 -3.02
CA TYR A 255 22.00 -7.35 -2.05
C TYR A 255 22.30 -5.86 -2.23
N SER A 256 23.56 -5.52 -2.54
CA SER A 256 23.94 -4.14 -2.88
C SER A 256 23.15 -3.67 -4.11
N LEU A 257 23.06 -4.49 -5.15
CA LEU A 257 22.34 -4.17 -6.38
C LEU A 257 20.82 -4.04 -6.14
N GLU A 258 20.24 -4.93 -5.34
CA GLU A 258 18.85 -4.81 -4.87
C GLU A 258 18.61 -3.48 -4.16
N LYS A 259 19.50 -3.09 -3.23
CA LYS A 259 19.38 -1.81 -2.50
C LYS A 259 19.41 -0.60 -3.43
N HIS A 260 20.29 -0.60 -4.43
CA HIS A 260 20.33 0.47 -5.43
C HIS A 260 19.07 0.47 -6.29
N LEU A 261 18.55 -0.70 -6.68
CA LEU A 261 17.31 -0.83 -7.44
C LEU A 261 16.11 -0.28 -6.66
N ARG A 262 15.99 -0.64 -5.37
CA ARG A 262 14.98 -0.08 -4.46
C ARG A 262 15.07 1.45 -4.38
N THR A 263 16.29 1.99 -4.30
CA THR A 263 16.52 3.45 -4.29
C THR A 263 16.05 4.11 -5.59
N VAL A 264 16.37 3.52 -6.75
CA VAL A 264 15.92 4.02 -8.06
C VAL A 264 14.40 3.99 -8.16
N LEU A 265 13.77 2.84 -7.86
CA LEU A 265 12.33 2.67 -7.95
C LEU A 265 11.55 3.52 -6.95
N GLN A 266 12.12 3.86 -5.79
CA GLN A 266 11.48 4.73 -4.81
C GLN A 266 11.20 6.16 -5.34
N SER A 267 11.90 6.60 -6.39
CA SER A 267 11.61 7.87 -7.06
C SER A 267 10.25 7.88 -7.77
N VAL A 268 9.75 6.71 -8.16
CA VAL A 268 8.46 6.58 -8.87
C VAL A 268 7.29 6.91 -7.95
N PRO A 269 7.09 6.27 -6.78
CA PRO A 269 6.07 6.68 -5.82
C PRO A 269 6.14 8.18 -5.46
N GLN A 270 7.34 8.74 -5.25
CA GLN A 270 7.48 10.16 -4.95
C GLN A 270 6.94 11.05 -6.06
N HIS A 271 7.26 10.72 -7.31
CA HIS A 271 6.75 11.45 -8.46
C HIS A 271 5.24 11.29 -8.64
N LEU A 272 4.73 10.06 -8.49
CA LEU A 272 3.29 9.75 -8.61
C LEU A 272 2.45 10.48 -7.56
N PHE A 273 2.91 10.57 -6.32
CA PHE A 273 2.25 11.38 -5.30
C PHE A 273 2.35 12.87 -5.61
N GLY A 274 3.46 13.36 -6.17
CA GLY A 274 3.57 14.73 -6.67
C GLY A 274 2.52 15.04 -7.75
N ILE A 275 2.35 14.14 -8.71
CA ILE A 275 1.28 14.17 -9.71
C ILE A 275 -0.11 14.17 -9.06
N MET A 276 -0.31 13.28 -8.08
CA MET A 276 -1.57 13.14 -7.35
C MET A 276 -2.01 14.48 -6.76
N TYR A 277 -1.11 15.16 -6.04
CA TYR A 277 -1.40 16.44 -5.41
C TYR A 277 -1.60 17.58 -6.42
N GLN A 278 -0.86 17.59 -7.52
CA GLN A 278 -0.86 18.70 -8.48
C GLN A 278 -2.00 18.61 -9.52
N VAL A 279 -2.42 17.40 -9.88
CA VAL A 279 -3.34 17.16 -11.01
C VAL A 279 -4.58 16.41 -10.57
N VAL A 280 -4.42 15.28 -9.87
CA VAL A 280 -5.53 14.35 -9.58
C VAL A 280 -6.43 14.86 -8.44
N MET A 281 -5.86 15.30 -7.32
CA MET A 281 -6.66 15.80 -6.18
C MET A 281 -7.47 17.08 -6.53
N PRO A 282 -6.90 18.09 -7.21
CA PRO A 282 -7.71 19.23 -7.69
C PRO A 282 -8.81 18.81 -8.67
N ALA A 283 -8.63 17.69 -9.38
CA ALA A 283 -9.65 17.13 -10.26
C ALA A 283 -10.82 16.51 -9.54
N LEU A 284 -10.51 15.71 -8.54
CA LEU A 284 -11.51 14.97 -7.77
C LEU A 284 -12.19 15.86 -6.70
N GLY A 285 -11.54 16.94 -6.27
CA GLY A 285 -12.04 17.85 -5.25
C GLY A 285 -13.15 18.82 -5.70
N LYS A 286 -13.46 18.91 -7.00
CA LYS A 286 -14.56 19.77 -7.48
C LYS A 286 -15.92 19.12 -7.21
N LYS A 287 -16.60 19.59 -6.17
CA LYS A 287 -18.01 19.25 -5.90
C LYS A 287 -18.91 20.11 -6.80
N PHE A 288 -19.60 19.47 -7.75
CA PHE A 288 -20.56 20.16 -8.62
C PHE A 288 -21.91 20.32 -7.90
N GLN A 289 -22.52 21.49 -8.01
CA GLN A 289 -23.87 21.70 -7.50
C GLN A 289 -24.88 20.92 -8.35
N PRO A 290 -26.02 20.47 -7.78
CA PRO A 290 -27.02 19.67 -8.49
C PRO A 290 -27.73 20.41 -9.64
N PHE A 291 -27.49 21.71 -9.82
CA PHE A 291 -27.93 22.49 -10.98
C PHE A 291 -26.69 22.99 -11.71
N ILE A 292 -26.45 22.44 -12.90
CA ILE A 292 -25.32 22.79 -13.76
C ILE A 292 -25.86 23.65 -14.89
N GLU A 293 -25.42 24.90 -15.00
CA GLU A 293 -25.77 25.74 -16.15
C GLU A 293 -25.12 25.19 -17.44
N LYS A 294 -25.73 25.46 -18.60
CA LYS A 294 -25.20 25.00 -19.91
C LYS A 294 -23.76 25.48 -20.19
N THR A 295 -23.36 26.60 -19.60
CA THR A 295 -22.01 27.18 -19.62
C THR A 295 -21.03 26.39 -18.75
N GLU A 296 -21.43 25.99 -17.55
CA GLU A 296 -20.64 25.12 -16.66
C GLU A 296 -20.49 23.69 -17.22
N LEU A 297 -21.48 23.20 -17.99
CA LEU A 297 -21.38 21.93 -18.73
C LEU A 297 -20.26 21.95 -19.78
N ARG A 298 -19.99 23.11 -20.38
CA ARG A 298 -18.88 23.29 -21.32
C ARG A 298 -17.54 23.30 -20.61
N GLU A 299 -17.45 23.98 -19.46
CA GLU A 299 -16.27 23.92 -18.59
C GLU A 299 -16.00 22.51 -18.07
N LEU A 300 -17.05 21.74 -17.72
CA LEU A 300 -16.98 20.31 -17.39
C LEU A 300 -16.46 19.47 -18.57
N SER A 301 -16.93 19.74 -19.79
CA SER A 301 -16.45 19.04 -20.99
C SER A 301 -14.99 19.36 -21.28
N GLU A 302 -14.57 20.62 -21.16
CA GLU A 302 -13.18 21.10 -21.32
C GLU A 302 -12.27 20.57 -20.19
N TYR A 303 -12.84 20.35 -19.00
CA TYR A 303 -12.16 19.78 -17.84
C TYR A 303 -11.90 18.28 -17.99
N ILE A 304 -12.91 17.52 -18.40
CA ILE A 304 -12.79 16.08 -18.73
C ILE A 304 -11.86 15.88 -19.94
N THR A 305 -11.85 16.83 -20.88
CA THR A 305 -10.86 16.88 -21.99
C THR A 305 -9.55 17.59 -21.61
N SER A 306 -9.30 17.88 -20.32
CA SER A 306 -8.02 18.50 -19.95
C SER A 306 -6.86 17.58 -20.37
N SER A 307 -6.11 18.03 -21.38
CA SER A 307 -4.96 17.29 -21.93
C SER A 307 -4.04 16.82 -20.82
N LYS A 308 -3.90 17.66 -19.78
CA LYS A 308 -3.03 17.38 -18.63
C LYS A 308 -3.45 16.15 -17.82
N LEU A 309 -4.73 15.94 -17.50
CA LEU A 309 -5.16 14.75 -16.74
C LEU A 309 -4.98 13.48 -17.57
N VAL A 310 -5.32 13.54 -18.87
CA VAL A 310 -5.19 12.41 -19.80
C VAL A 310 -3.72 12.03 -20.03
N GLU A 311 -2.86 13.01 -20.31
CA GLU A 311 -1.41 12.84 -20.45
C GLU A 311 -0.80 12.24 -19.19
N THR A 312 -1.18 12.76 -18.03
CA THR A 312 -0.71 12.29 -16.73
C THR A 312 -1.18 10.87 -16.45
N THR A 313 -2.42 10.53 -16.77
CA THR A 313 -2.97 9.18 -16.58
C THR A 313 -2.27 8.17 -17.50
N SER A 314 -2.01 8.55 -18.75
CA SER A 314 -1.21 7.76 -19.69
C SER A 314 0.21 7.55 -19.17
N LEU A 315 0.85 8.60 -18.62
CA LEU A 315 2.16 8.52 -17.99
C LEU A 315 2.18 7.53 -16.81
N ILE A 316 1.18 7.58 -15.93
CA ILE A 316 1.03 6.66 -14.78
C ILE A 316 0.92 5.21 -15.28
N ALA A 317 0.02 4.95 -16.22
CA ALA A 317 -0.20 3.61 -16.76
C ALA A 317 1.03 3.06 -17.48
N ASN A 318 1.70 3.88 -18.31
CA ASN A 318 2.92 3.49 -19.01
C ASN A 318 4.07 3.22 -18.05
N THR A 319 4.21 4.02 -16.99
CA THR A 319 5.23 3.82 -15.96
C THR A 319 4.99 2.50 -15.22
N SER A 320 3.77 2.23 -14.78
CA SER A 320 3.45 0.98 -14.08
C SER A 320 3.64 -0.25 -14.97
N MET A 321 3.12 -0.20 -16.20
CA MET A 321 3.28 -1.26 -17.19
C MET A 321 4.77 -1.49 -17.51
N GLY A 322 5.55 -0.42 -17.63
CA GLY A 322 6.99 -0.47 -17.81
C GLY A 322 7.69 -1.18 -16.65
N ILE A 323 7.30 -0.89 -15.39
CA ILE A 323 7.92 -1.49 -14.19
C ILE A 323 7.54 -2.96 -14.09
N SER A 324 6.26 -3.30 -14.31
CA SER A 324 5.79 -4.69 -14.28
C SER A 324 6.44 -5.54 -15.37
N ARG A 325 6.74 -4.97 -16.54
CA ARG A 325 7.46 -5.63 -17.64
C ARG A 325 8.97 -5.70 -17.46
N MET A 326 9.54 -5.09 -16.42
CA MET A 326 10.97 -5.22 -16.15
C MET A 326 11.27 -6.69 -15.82
N MET A 327 11.80 -7.44 -16.80
CA MET A 327 12.27 -8.82 -16.63
C MET A 327 13.56 -8.92 -15.81
N LEU A 328 13.71 -8.13 -14.73
CA LEU A 328 14.79 -8.28 -13.77
C LEU A 328 14.44 -9.44 -12.81
N THR A 329 14.19 -10.63 -13.36
CA THR A 329 13.81 -11.82 -12.58
C THR A 329 14.96 -12.34 -11.73
N LYS A 330 16.21 -12.00 -12.07
CA LYS A 330 17.42 -12.31 -11.27
C LYS A 330 18.41 -11.16 -11.30
N VAL A 331 18.69 -10.61 -10.13
CA VAL A 331 19.78 -9.65 -9.89
C VAL A 331 20.89 -10.39 -9.15
N GLY A 332 21.80 -10.98 -9.93
CA GLY A 332 22.79 -11.92 -9.41
C GLY A 332 22.14 -13.23 -8.93
N THR A 333 22.21 -13.51 -7.62
CA THR A 333 21.57 -14.67 -6.98
C THR A 333 20.18 -14.37 -6.40
N VAL A 334 19.79 -13.10 -6.32
CA VAL A 334 18.53 -12.66 -5.69
C VAL A 334 17.45 -12.53 -6.76
N GLN A 335 16.29 -13.14 -6.53
CA GLN A 335 15.11 -12.90 -7.36
C GLN A 335 14.40 -11.65 -6.84
N ILE A 336 14.09 -10.73 -7.75
CA ILE A 336 13.41 -9.48 -7.43
C ILE A 336 12.12 -9.43 -8.24
N ASN A 337 11.01 -9.12 -7.57
CA ASN A 337 9.76 -8.77 -8.22
C ASN A 337 9.62 -7.22 -8.23
N PRO A 338 9.77 -6.55 -9.39
CA PRO A 338 9.63 -5.10 -9.45
C PRO A 338 8.25 -4.58 -9.04
N LYS A 339 7.20 -5.40 -9.17
CA LYS A 339 5.84 -5.03 -8.74
C LYS A 339 5.76 -4.94 -7.22
N GLU A 340 6.26 -5.95 -6.51
CA GLU A 340 6.34 -5.92 -5.03
C GLU A 340 7.19 -4.75 -4.54
N LEU A 341 8.32 -4.45 -5.21
CA LEU A 341 9.14 -3.29 -4.87
C LEU A 341 8.41 -1.96 -5.02
N LEU A 342 7.52 -1.87 -6.02
CA LEU A 342 6.69 -0.69 -6.27
C LEU A 342 5.60 -0.59 -5.20
N GLU A 343 4.91 -1.68 -4.87
CA GLU A 343 3.91 -1.75 -3.79
C GLU A 343 4.52 -1.30 -2.45
N ASP A 344 5.66 -1.89 -2.07
CA ASP A 344 6.48 -1.48 -0.94
C ASP A 344 6.82 0.02 -0.96
N GLY A 345 7.16 0.54 -2.15
CA GLY A 345 7.49 1.93 -2.37
C GLY A 345 6.30 2.87 -2.18
N MET A 346 5.11 2.44 -2.64
CA MET A 346 3.84 3.14 -2.47
C MET A 346 3.41 3.16 -1.00
N ILE A 347 3.50 2.04 -0.27
CA ILE A 347 3.23 1.97 1.17
C ILE A 347 4.11 2.98 1.93
N ARG A 348 5.44 2.96 1.69
CA ARG A 348 6.38 3.87 2.34
C ARG A 348 6.10 5.35 2.04
N GLN A 349 5.68 5.66 0.82
CA GLN A 349 5.37 7.04 0.44
C GLN A 349 4.03 7.48 1.05
N LEU A 350 3.01 6.62 1.00
CA LEU A 350 1.69 6.88 1.60
C LEU A 350 1.81 7.12 3.11
N TYR A 351 2.59 6.31 3.82
CA TYR A 351 2.89 6.51 5.24
C TYR A 351 3.47 7.91 5.52
N LYS A 352 4.42 8.38 4.70
CA LYS A 352 5.03 9.71 4.87
C LYS A 352 4.01 10.83 4.66
N GLU A 353 3.14 10.69 3.68
CA GLU A 353 2.10 11.69 3.40
C GLU A 353 1.01 11.70 4.49
N ILE A 354 0.57 10.52 4.97
CA ILE A 354 -0.35 10.42 6.11
C ILE A 354 0.29 11.08 7.34
N LYS A 355 1.54 10.75 7.66
CA LYS A 355 2.27 11.36 8.77
C LYS A 355 2.35 12.88 8.61
N LYS A 356 2.66 13.40 7.42
CA LYS A 356 2.74 14.83 7.15
C LYS A 356 1.38 15.54 7.35
N LEU A 357 0.30 14.95 6.85
CA LEU A 357 -1.06 15.50 7.02
C LEU A 357 -1.47 15.52 8.50
N MET A 358 -1.16 14.48 9.25
CA MET A 358 -1.55 14.33 10.65
C MET A 358 -0.66 15.11 11.63
N THR A 359 0.63 15.28 11.35
CA THR A 359 1.59 16.01 12.21
C THR A 359 1.58 17.52 11.97
N THR A 360 0.80 18.03 11.01
CA THR A 360 0.69 19.48 10.80
C THR A 360 0.02 20.11 12.02
N ALA A 361 0.74 20.95 12.79
CA ALA A 361 0.33 21.53 14.09
C ALA A 361 -1.02 22.27 14.13
N SER A 362 -1.66 22.49 12.98
CA SER A 362 -3.02 23.06 12.88
C SER A 362 -4.13 22.01 12.74
N ALA A 363 -3.81 20.75 12.42
CA ALA A 363 -4.78 19.69 12.13
C ALA A 363 -5.71 19.41 13.30
N PHE A 364 -5.18 19.56 14.53
CA PHE A 364 -5.95 19.30 15.74
C PHE A 364 -6.36 20.59 16.47
N SER A 365 -5.85 21.77 16.17
CA SER A 365 -6.14 22.98 16.98
C SER A 365 -7.61 23.41 17.06
N SER A 366 -8.47 22.96 16.13
CA SER A 366 -9.92 23.19 16.13
C SER A 366 -10.64 22.04 15.42
N ILE A 367 -11.91 21.77 15.78
CA ILE A 367 -12.73 20.75 15.09
C ILE A 367 -12.92 21.09 13.60
N GLU A 368 -12.98 22.38 13.25
CA GLU A 368 -13.07 22.78 11.84
C GLU A 368 -11.80 22.38 11.05
N ASN A 369 -10.63 22.46 11.68
CA ASN A 369 -9.38 22.02 11.06
C ASN A 369 -9.28 20.49 11.02
N MET A 370 -9.79 19.80 12.02
CA MET A 370 -9.90 18.34 12.02
C MET A 370 -10.81 17.86 10.88
N LEU A 371 -11.97 18.48 10.70
CA LEU A 371 -12.90 18.17 9.61
C LEU A 371 -12.29 18.44 8.24
N LYS A 372 -11.59 19.57 8.07
CA LYS A 372 -10.85 19.85 6.83
C LYS A 372 -9.75 18.82 6.59
N THR A 373 -9.07 18.37 7.65
CA THR A 373 -8.06 17.30 7.56
C THR A 373 -8.71 16.00 7.13
N CYS A 374 -9.91 15.68 7.65
CA CYS A 374 -10.66 14.50 7.23
C CYS A 374 -11.06 14.54 5.77
N GLU A 375 -11.62 15.66 5.30
CA GLU A 375 -11.97 15.83 3.90
C GLU A 375 -10.75 15.76 2.97
N ASN A 376 -9.60 16.29 3.42
CA ASN A 376 -8.34 16.18 2.68
C ASN A 376 -7.85 14.73 2.60
N VAL A 377 -7.99 13.94 3.66
CA VAL A 377 -7.62 12.51 3.63
C VAL A 377 -8.59 11.69 2.79
N GLU A 378 -9.89 11.97 2.80
CA GLU A 378 -10.87 11.34 1.90
C GLU A 378 -10.55 11.65 0.43
N THR A 379 -10.21 12.91 0.14
CA THR A 379 -9.80 13.34 -1.21
C THR A 379 -8.49 12.66 -1.61
N MET A 380 -7.53 12.56 -0.68
CA MET A 380 -6.28 11.83 -0.89
C MET A 380 -6.53 10.34 -1.13
N ARG A 381 -7.42 9.70 -0.35
CA ARG A 381 -7.81 8.29 -0.51
C ARG A 381 -8.40 8.05 -1.90
N SER A 382 -9.32 8.91 -2.33
CA SER A 382 -9.95 8.81 -3.64
C SER A 382 -8.94 9.01 -4.79
N ALA A 383 -8.04 9.99 -4.65
CA ALA A 383 -6.98 10.22 -5.63
C ALA A 383 -5.94 9.08 -5.65
N PHE A 384 -5.68 8.49 -4.50
CA PHE A 384 -4.80 7.34 -4.37
C PHE A 384 -5.39 6.10 -5.04
N PHE A 385 -6.68 5.82 -4.84
CA PHE A 385 -7.36 4.73 -5.55
C PHE A 385 -7.39 4.95 -7.05
N TYR A 386 -7.64 6.18 -7.51
CA TYR A 386 -7.49 6.53 -8.92
C TYR A 386 -6.09 6.14 -9.43
N LEU A 387 -5.01 6.48 -8.72
CA LEU A 387 -3.65 6.05 -9.11
C LEU A 387 -3.52 4.52 -9.16
N CYS A 388 -3.97 3.81 -8.14
CA CYS A 388 -3.86 2.36 -8.04
C CYS A 388 -4.58 1.63 -9.17
N ASP A 389 -5.75 2.12 -9.58
CA ASP A 389 -6.55 1.55 -10.66
C ASP A 389 -5.77 1.57 -11.99
N TYR A 390 -5.15 2.71 -12.34
CA TYR A 390 -4.32 2.83 -13.55
C TYR A 390 -2.96 2.12 -13.44
N MET A 391 -2.53 1.80 -12.22
CA MET A 391 -1.29 1.06 -11.99
C MET A 391 -1.50 -0.46 -11.87
N ASN A 392 -2.73 -0.96 -11.82
CA ASN A 392 -3.06 -2.36 -11.55
C ASN A 392 -2.46 -2.87 -10.21
N LEU A 393 -2.62 -2.05 -9.17
CA LEU A 393 -2.23 -2.35 -7.79
C LEU A 393 -3.45 -2.53 -6.90
N GLU A 394 -3.34 -3.35 -5.86
CA GLU A 394 -4.39 -3.51 -4.84
C GLU A 394 -4.39 -2.29 -3.90
N GLY A 395 -5.08 -1.23 -4.31
CA GLY A 395 -5.13 0.04 -3.59
C GLY A 395 -5.66 -0.11 -2.15
N ASP A 396 -6.69 -0.92 -1.93
CA ASP A 396 -7.23 -1.16 -0.59
C ASP A 396 -6.21 -1.82 0.34
N HIS A 397 -5.47 -2.82 -0.15
CA HIS A 397 -4.43 -3.49 0.63
C HIS A 397 -3.32 -2.49 1.02
N ILE A 398 -2.80 -1.74 0.04
CA ILE A 398 -1.74 -0.74 0.28
C ILE A 398 -2.19 0.34 1.26
N TRP A 399 -3.42 0.83 1.11
CA TRP A 399 -3.99 1.84 1.99
C TRP A 399 -4.09 1.32 3.43
N ASN A 400 -4.69 0.15 3.62
CA ASN A 400 -4.90 -0.42 4.94
C ASN A 400 -3.57 -0.71 5.64
N VAL A 401 -2.59 -1.30 4.94
CA VAL A 401 -1.26 -1.57 5.50
C VAL A 401 -0.55 -0.28 5.94
N ALA A 402 -0.59 0.78 5.11
CA ALA A 402 0.07 2.05 5.45
C ALA A 402 -0.60 2.77 6.63
N VAL A 403 -1.94 2.76 6.68
CA VAL A 403 -2.72 3.35 7.76
C VAL A 403 -2.55 2.57 9.05
N ASP A 404 -2.60 1.23 9.00
CA ASP A 404 -2.40 0.36 10.15
C ASP A 404 -0.96 0.49 10.69
N ASP A 405 0.07 0.54 9.84
CA ASP A 405 1.46 0.77 10.28
C ASP A 405 1.62 2.14 10.96
N TYR A 406 0.99 3.19 10.40
CA TYR A 406 0.98 4.53 11.01
C TYR A 406 0.39 4.54 12.41
N PHE A 407 -0.82 3.99 12.57
CA PHE A 407 -1.49 3.99 13.87
C PHE A 407 -0.88 3.00 14.86
N SER A 408 -0.35 1.85 14.39
CA SER A 408 0.34 0.88 15.23
C SER A 408 1.61 1.47 15.82
N ARG A 409 2.43 2.17 15.03
CA ARG A 409 3.64 2.85 15.54
C ARG A 409 3.31 3.95 16.53
N ILE A 410 2.26 4.72 16.28
CA ILE A 410 1.78 5.70 17.27
C ILE A 410 1.37 5.00 18.57
N SER A 411 0.73 3.84 18.48
CA SER A 411 0.34 3.07 19.67
C SER A 411 1.55 2.50 20.43
N GLU A 412 2.59 2.04 19.72
CA GLU A 412 3.83 1.50 20.28
C GLU A 412 4.72 2.59 20.89
N GLU A 413 4.93 3.70 20.18
CA GLU A 413 5.62 4.89 20.68
C GLU A 413 4.96 5.40 21.97
N ARG A 414 3.62 5.32 22.06
CA ARG A 414 2.86 5.63 23.28
C ARG A 414 3.02 4.61 24.40
N ALA A 415 3.02 3.31 24.09
CA ALA A 415 3.26 2.27 25.08
C ALA A 415 4.66 2.40 25.70
N PHE A 416 5.64 2.77 24.87
CA PHE A 416 7.00 3.07 25.29
C PHE A 416 7.07 4.35 26.14
N ALA A 417 6.45 5.45 25.72
CA ALA A 417 6.39 6.71 26.48
C ALA A 417 5.72 6.54 27.87
N LYS A 418 4.66 5.73 27.95
CA LYS A 418 3.99 5.37 29.21
C LYS A 418 4.90 4.58 30.17
N SER A 419 5.84 3.80 29.62
CA SER A 419 6.82 3.04 30.39
C SER A 419 8.05 3.86 30.82
N SER A 420 8.38 4.93 30.09
CA SER A 420 9.54 5.80 30.36
C SER A 420 9.23 6.98 31.29
N GLY A 421 7.96 7.23 31.63
CA GLY A 421 7.56 8.32 32.54
C GLY A 421 7.46 9.70 31.89
N ASP A 422 7.85 9.83 30.62
CA ASP A 422 7.65 11.03 29.80
C ASP A 422 6.25 10.99 29.21
N LEU A 423 5.28 11.51 29.96
CA LEU A 423 3.93 11.77 29.47
C LEU A 423 3.96 13.01 28.57
N GLU A 424 4.45 12.86 27.34
CA GLU A 424 4.11 13.84 26.31
C GLU A 424 2.60 13.75 26.05
N ARG A 425 1.95 14.86 26.36
CA ARG A 425 0.55 15.18 26.25
C ARG A 425 -0.11 14.47 25.07
N ASN A 426 -1.20 13.77 25.37
CA ASN A 426 -1.98 13.04 24.40
C ASN A 426 -2.76 14.04 23.53
N GLU A 427 -2.17 14.66 22.50
CA GLU A 427 -2.79 15.79 21.77
C GLU A 427 -4.23 15.52 21.30
N MET A 428 -4.61 14.28 20.95
CA MET A 428 -5.99 13.91 20.59
C MET A 428 -6.94 13.81 21.80
N VAL A 429 -6.50 13.24 22.92
CA VAL A 429 -7.30 13.21 24.17
C VAL A 429 -7.29 14.56 24.85
N GLU A 430 -6.20 15.31 24.77
CA GLU A 430 -6.08 16.71 25.14
C GLU A 430 -6.94 17.55 24.21
N LEU A 431 -7.15 17.20 22.93
CA LEU A 431 -8.13 17.89 22.09
C LEU A 431 -9.57 17.62 22.49
N ILE A 432 -9.89 16.34 22.73
CA ILE A 432 -11.21 15.90 23.18
C ILE A 432 -11.52 16.45 24.58
N SER A 433 -10.51 16.61 25.43
CA SER A 433 -10.64 17.17 26.79
C SER A 433 -10.44 18.68 26.87
N SER A 434 -9.74 19.31 25.91
CA SER A 434 -9.60 20.77 25.75
C SER A 434 -10.69 21.38 24.90
N MET A 435 -11.63 20.57 24.38
CA MET A 435 -12.88 21.05 23.78
C MET A 435 -13.47 22.10 24.71
N SER A 436 -13.32 23.37 24.32
CA SER A 436 -13.82 24.43 25.16
C SER A 436 -15.34 24.29 25.14
N TRP A 437 -15.91 24.41 26.33
CA TRP A 437 -17.35 24.37 26.57
C TRP A 437 -18.17 25.32 25.68
N LYS A 438 -17.51 26.34 25.10
CA LYS A 438 -18.10 27.27 24.13
C LYS A 438 -18.21 26.68 22.73
N ASP A 439 -17.25 25.86 22.29
CA ASP A 439 -17.22 25.31 20.94
C ASP A 439 -18.30 24.25 20.74
N VAL A 440 -18.49 23.35 21.73
CA VAL A 440 -19.51 22.28 21.68
C VAL A 440 -20.95 22.83 21.75
N LYS A 441 -21.14 23.99 22.41
CA LYS A 441 -22.46 24.63 22.59
C LYS A 441 -22.83 25.55 21.42
N MET A 442 -21.84 26.23 20.82
CA MET A 442 -22.05 27.19 19.73
C MET A 442 -22.02 26.54 18.33
N SER A 443 -21.35 25.41 18.18
CA SER A 443 -21.36 24.66 16.92
C SER A 443 -22.40 23.53 16.99
N ARG A 444 -23.54 23.73 16.32
CA ARG A 444 -24.60 22.70 16.18
C ARG A 444 -24.12 21.38 15.55
N ASN A 445 -22.90 21.36 14.98
CA ASN A 445 -22.43 20.32 14.07
C ASN A 445 -21.30 19.43 14.63
N VAL A 446 -20.69 19.77 15.78
CA VAL A 446 -19.43 19.14 16.24
C VAL A 446 -19.59 17.75 16.88
N LEU A 447 -20.80 17.40 17.31
CA LEU A 447 -21.14 16.06 17.81
C LEU A 447 -22.23 15.42 16.95
N THR A 448 -22.23 15.70 15.64
CA THR A 448 -23.14 15.04 14.71
C THR A 448 -22.55 13.70 14.27
N PHE A 449 -23.46 12.77 13.96
CA PHE A 449 -23.11 11.43 13.47
C PHE A 449 -22.16 11.49 12.27
N ASP A 450 -22.39 12.43 11.34
CA ASP A 450 -21.62 12.61 10.11
C ASP A 450 -20.13 12.91 10.36
N VAL A 451 -19.78 13.58 11.45
CA VAL A 451 -18.38 13.88 11.80
C VAL A 451 -17.63 12.62 12.23
N PHE A 452 -18.27 11.79 13.05
CA PHE A 452 -17.65 10.57 13.54
C PHE A 452 -17.66 9.45 12.50
N ASP A 453 -18.64 9.43 11.59
CA ASP A 453 -18.64 8.53 10.42
C ASP A 453 -17.41 8.80 9.52
N LYS A 454 -17.12 10.07 9.22
CA LYS A 454 -15.92 10.47 8.48
C LYS A 454 -14.61 10.14 9.20
N ILE A 455 -14.56 10.36 10.53
CA ILE A 455 -13.38 10.00 11.34
C ILE A 455 -13.17 8.48 11.33
N GLU A 456 -14.24 7.69 11.36
CA GLU A 456 -14.14 6.23 11.29
C GLU A 456 -13.67 5.72 9.92
N GLN A 457 -14.06 6.37 8.82
CA GLN A 457 -13.54 6.03 7.50
C GLN A 457 -12.02 6.19 7.41
N MET A 458 -11.41 6.99 8.29
CA MET A 458 -9.96 7.21 8.35
C MET A 458 -9.24 6.39 9.41
N VAL A 459 -9.89 6.13 10.55
CA VAL A 459 -9.26 5.53 11.73
C VAL A 459 -9.60 4.05 11.80
N PRO A 460 -8.62 3.14 11.77
CA PRO A 460 -8.87 1.71 11.88
C PRO A 460 -9.67 1.35 13.13
N PHE A 461 -10.48 0.30 13.01
CA PHE A 461 -11.37 -0.18 14.08
C PHE A 461 -10.65 -0.44 15.42
N HIS A 462 -9.43 -1.01 15.36
CA HIS A 462 -8.62 -1.27 16.55
C HIS A 462 -8.14 0.01 17.26
N VAL A 463 -7.92 1.09 16.51
CA VAL A 463 -7.55 2.40 17.06
C VAL A 463 -8.74 3.07 17.71
N LEU A 464 -9.93 3.02 17.10
CA LEU A 464 -11.16 3.53 17.73
C LEU A 464 -11.47 2.78 19.03
N THR A 465 -11.21 1.47 19.07
CA THR A 465 -11.30 0.66 20.29
C THR A 465 -10.29 1.12 21.35
N SER A 466 -9.08 1.48 20.94
CA SER A 466 -8.06 2.02 21.84
C SER A 466 -8.40 3.42 22.37
N ILE A 467 -9.07 4.25 21.58
CA ILE A 467 -9.57 5.56 22.01
C ILE A 467 -10.71 5.36 23.03
N GLU A 468 -11.66 4.48 22.73
CA GLU A 468 -12.78 4.14 23.61
C GLU A 468 -12.32 3.59 24.96
N THR A 469 -11.31 2.71 25.00
CA THR A 469 -10.74 2.20 26.25
C THR A 469 -10.05 3.29 27.06
N ASN A 470 -9.27 4.16 26.42
CA ASN A 470 -8.63 5.30 27.10
C ASN A 470 -9.66 6.28 27.69
N LEU A 471 -10.71 6.61 26.93
CA LEU A 471 -11.81 7.45 27.42
C LEU A 471 -12.54 6.80 28.59
N THR A 472 -12.69 5.48 28.58
CA THR A 472 -13.30 4.73 29.68
C THR A 472 -12.45 4.79 30.95
N VAL A 473 -11.12 4.69 30.84
CA VAL A 473 -10.19 4.80 31.97
C VAL A 473 -10.20 6.22 32.57
N GLU A 474 -10.18 7.25 31.74
CA GLU A 474 -10.29 8.64 32.22
C GLU A 474 -11.67 8.91 32.83
N LEU A 475 -12.74 8.34 32.27
CA LEU A 475 -14.07 8.41 32.86
C LEU A 475 -14.11 7.77 34.26
N GLU A 476 -13.50 6.60 34.44
CA GLU A 476 -13.38 5.94 35.75
C GLU A 476 -12.66 6.84 36.75
N LYS A 477 -11.53 7.44 36.35
CA LYS A 477 -10.78 8.38 37.19
C LYS A 477 -11.61 9.59 37.60
N MET A 478 -12.33 10.23 36.67
CA MET A 478 -13.21 11.36 36.99
C MET A 478 -14.33 10.98 37.96
N VAL A 479 -14.91 9.78 37.82
CA VAL A 479 -15.95 9.28 38.73
C VAL A 479 -15.39 9.02 40.12
N VAL A 480 -14.16 8.49 40.23
CA VAL A 480 -13.45 8.33 41.50
C VAL A 480 -13.14 9.69 42.14
N ASP A 481 -12.68 10.66 41.36
CA ASP A 481 -12.40 12.02 41.82
C ASP A 481 -13.68 12.72 42.32
N TYR A 482 -14.79 12.56 41.59
CA TYR A 482 -16.10 13.04 42.02
C TYR A 482 -16.52 12.39 43.34
N THR A 483 -16.45 11.06 43.43
CA THR A 483 -16.93 10.30 44.59
C THR A 483 -16.10 10.59 45.84
N SER A 484 -14.78 10.74 45.68
CA SER A 484 -13.89 11.12 46.78
C SER A 484 -14.15 12.56 47.26
N SER A 485 -14.43 13.50 46.35
CA SER A 485 -14.76 14.89 46.66
C SER A 485 -16.13 14.99 47.36
N ALA A 486 -17.14 14.30 46.84
CA ALA A 486 -18.46 14.19 47.43
C ALA A 486 -18.41 13.56 48.84
N ARG A 487 -17.58 12.53 49.02
CA ARG A 487 -17.36 11.91 50.33
C ARG A 487 -16.71 12.88 51.32
N LYS A 488 -15.64 13.57 50.96
CA LYS A 488 -14.97 14.53 51.85
C LYS A 488 -15.94 15.57 52.41
N LEU A 489 -16.91 16.00 51.59
CA LEU A 489 -17.98 16.92 52.00
C LEU A 489 -19.11 16.25 52.79
N GLY A 490 -19.38 14.97 52.53
CA GLY A 490 -20.49 14.20 53.10
C GLY A 490 -20.18 13.42 54.38
N VAL A 491 -18.90 13.18 54.71
CA VAL A 491 -18.47 12.43 55.91
C VAL A 491 -18.95 13.10 57.20
N SER A 492 -18.99 14.43 57.24
CA SER A 492 -19.51 15.22 58.37
C SER A 492 -21.01 15.02 58.63
N PHE A 493 -21.74 14.33 57.74
CA PHE A 493 -23.19 14.17 57.79
C PHE A 493 -23.67 12.70 57.82
N ASN A 494 -22.77 11.72 58.01
CA ASN A 494 -23.09 10.27 58.13
C ASN A 494 -24.00 9.72 57.01
N LEU A 495 -23.78 10.16 55.76
CA LEU A 495 -24.63 9.84 54.60
C LEU A 495 -24.57 8.38 54.10
N GLN A 496 -23.79 7.51 54.77
CA GLN A 496 -23.71 6.07 54.47
C GLN A 496 -24.62 5.22 55.37
N ASN A 497 -24.98 5.70 56.57
CA ASN A 497 -25.72 4.93 57.58
C ASN A 497 -27.17 5.39 57.76
N ALA A 498 -27.59 6.43 57.06
CA ALA A 498 -28.99 6.78 56.90
C ALA A 498 -29.36 6.24 55.50
N VAL A 499 -30.29 5.30 55.30
CA VAL A 499 -31.63 5.36 55.85
C VAL A 499 -32.48 4.09 55.50
N GLY A 500 -33.43 3.71 56.36
CA GLY A 500 -34.67 3.02 55.94
C GLY A 500 -35.71 4.02 55.40
N HIS A 501 -36.70 3.56 54.62
CA HIS A 501 -37.60 4.41 53.82
C HIS A 501 -38.28 5.59 54.59
N ASP A 502 -38.59 5.41 55.88
CA ASP A 502 -39.32 6.42 56.68
C ASP A 502 -38.43 7.51 57.31
N SER A 503 -37.14 7.27 57.54
CA SER A 503 -36.22 8.27 58.10
C SER A 503 -35.58 9.19 57.05
N VAL A 504 -35.83 8.97 55.75
CA VAL A 504 -35.21 9.76 54.66
C VAL A 504 -36.02 11.04 54.48
N ARG A 505 -37.35 10.90 54.46
CA ARG A 505 -38.29 12.01 54.27
C ARG A 505 -38.21 12.99 55.45
N SER A 506 -38.03 12.49 56.68
CA SER A 506 -37.80 13.32 57.85
C SER A 506 -36.42 13.98 57.84
N TYR A 507 -35.40 13.34 57.25
CA TYR A 507 -34.07 13.93 57.08
C TYR A 507 -34.07 15.15 56.15
N PHE A 508 -34.78 15.11 55.01
CA PHE A 508 -34.91 16.26 54.10
C PHE A 508 -35.57 17.49 54.75
N SER A 509 -36.43 17.25 55.74
CA SER A 509 -37.09 18.32 56.52
C SER A 509 -36.29 18.75 57.76
N SER A 510 -35.12 18.16 58.00
CA SER A 510 -34.31 18.41 59.20
C SER A 510 -33.29 19.55 59.01
N SER A 511 -32.88 20.18 60.11
CA SER A 511 -31.81 21.19 60.11
C SER A 511 -30.45 20.65 59.65
N ASN A 512 -30.26 19.32 59.66
CA ASN A 512 -29.05 18.67 59.17
C ASN A 512 -28.96 18.69 57.64
N TYR A 513 -30.09 18.56 56.93
CA TYR A 513 -30.12 18.69 55.47
C TYR A 513 -29.84 20.13 55.03
N GLU A 514 -30.37 21.11 55.76
CA GLU A 514 -30.12 22.53 55.47
C GLU A 514 -28.64 22.91 55.70
N LYS A 515 -28.00 22.33 56.72
CA LYS A 515 -26.54 22.45 56.94
C LYS A 515 -25.73 21.79 55.82
N LEU A 516 -26.14 20.61 55.35
CA LEU A 516 -25.51 19.91 54.23
C LEU A 516 -25.55 20.76 52.94
N VAL A 517 -26.72 21.32 52.60
CA VAL A 517 -26.89 22.21 51.44
C VAL A 517 -25.98 23.44 51.56
N LYS A 518 -25.89 24.07 52.73
CA LYS A 518 -24.98 25.22 52.97
C LYS A 518 -23.50 24.84 52.82
N THR A 519 -23.10 23.64 53.22
CA THR A 519 -21.73 23.13 53.05
C THR A 519 -21.40 22.82 51.58
N ILE A 520 -22.37 22.34 50.79
CA ILE A 520 -22.17 22.02 49.36
C ILE A 520 -22.17 23.28 48.48
N GLN A 521 -22.96 24.30 48.84
CA GLN A 521 -23.14 25.53 48.05
C GLN A 521 -21.84 26.15 47.48
N PRO A 522 -20.73 26.34 48.24
CA PRO A 522 -19.50 26.95 47.71
C PRO A 522 -18.79 26.07 46.66
N GLN A 523 -18.91 24.75 46.73
CA GLN A 523 -18.27 23.81 45.80
C GLN A 523 -19.20 23.31 44.68
N SER A 524 -20.48 23.71 44.72
CA SER A 524 -21.52 23.28 43.77
C SER A 524 -21.15 23.50 42.29
N VAL A 525 -20.45 24.59 41.96
CA VAL A 525 -20.04 24.89 40.57
C VAL A 525 -18.97 23.93 40.10
N ALA A 526 -17.93 23.71 40.91
CA ALA A 526 -16.82 22.82 40.57
C ALA A 526 -17.28 21.34 40.43
N LEU A 527 -18.20 20.91 41.32
CA LEU A 527 -18.80 19.59 41.23
C LEU A 527 -19.74 19.46 40.00
N ALA A 528 -20.49 20.51 39.68
CA ALA A 528 -21.34 20.52 38.48
C ALA A 528 -20.53 20.49 37.18
N THR A 529 -19.40 21.19 37.12
CA THR A 529 -18.50 21.15 35.96
C THR A 529 -17.90 19.76 35.79
N LEU A 530 -17.48 19.11 36.89
CA LEU A 530 -16.98 17.73 36.85
C LEU A 530 -18.06 16.74 36.41
N LEU A 531 -19.29 16.85 36.93
CA LEU A 531 -20.42 16.01 36.50
C LEU A 531 -20.72 16.19 35.01
N ALA A 532 -20.62 17.40 34.48
CA ALA A 532 -20.88 17.61 33.08
C ALA A 532 -19.71 17.20 32.16
N GLN A 533 -18.47 17.24 32.64
CA GLN A 533 -17.34 16.58 31.97
C GLN A 533 -17.57 15.06 31.90
N ILE A 534 -18.00 14.43 32.99
CA ILE A 534 -18.41 13.00 33.00
C ILE A 534 -19.49 12.76 31.94
N GLY A 535 -20.53 13.59 31.89
CA GLY A 535 -21.58 13.50 30.87
C GLY A 535 -21.10 13.70 29.43
N GLN A 536 -20.13 14.59 29.21
CA GLN A 536 -19.50 14.80 27.90
C GLN A 536 -18.75 13.55 27.43
N PHE A 537 -17.95 12.92 28.30
CA PHE A 537 -17.23 11.70 27.97
C PHE A 537 -18.19 10.55 27.61
N ILE A 538 -19.31 10.41 28.32
CA ILE A 538 -20.33 9.39 28.03
C ILE A 538 -20.98 9.63 26.67
N LEU A 539 -21.33 10.88 26.37
CA LEU A 539 -21.89 11.23 25.06
C LEU A 539 -20.89 10.93 23.93
N LEU A 540 -19.61 11.18 24.16
CA LEU A 540 -18.55 10.92 23.19
C LEU A 540 -18.27 9.41 23.00
N ILE A 541 -18.26 8.62 24.08
CA ILE A 541 -18.20 7.16 23.98
C ILE A 541 -19.43 6.63 23.22
N ARG A 542 -20.61 7.22 23.46
CA ARG A 542 -21.84 6.84 22.75
C ARG A 542 -21.79 7.19 21.25
N THR A 543 -21.23 8.34 20.87
CA THR A 543 -21.08 8.70 19.44
C THR A 543 -20.05 7.82 18.76
N ILE A 544 -18.90 7.54 19.40
CA ILE A 544 -17.90 6.60 18.88
C ILE A 544 -18.50 5.21 18.70
N GLY A 545 -19.20 4.69 19.72
CA GLY A 545 -19.82 3.37 19.65
C GLY A 545 -21.00 3.26 18.68
N ASN A 546 -21.71 4.35 18.40
CA ASN A 546 -22.73 4.40 17.33
C ASN A 546 -22.10 4.37 15.95
N SER A 547 -20.99 5.09 15.76
CA SER A 547 -20.27 5.14 14.49
C SER A 547 -19.73 3.76 14.16
N LYS A 548 -18.96 3.16 15.09
CA LYS A 548 -18.45 1.78 15.01
C LYS A 548 -19.49 0.76 14.57
N ARG A 549 -20.67 0.83 15.19
CA ARG A 549 -21.78 -0.07 14.86
C ARG A 549 -22.27 0.13 13.43
N THR A 550 -22.31 1.37 12.95
CA THR A 550 -22.79 1.70 11.61
C THR A 550 -21.77 1.32 10.54
N ALA A 551 -20.47 1.58 10.73
CA ALA A 551 -19.48 1.16 9.75
C ALA A 551 -19.34 -0.36 9.64
N ASN A 552 -19.45 -1.10 10.74
CA ASN A 552 -19.46 -2.56 10.70
C ASN A 552 -20.72 -3.10 9.99
N LEU A 553 -21.86 -2.40 10.10
CA LEU A 553 -23.06 -2.72 9.32
C LEU A 553 -22.85 -2.47 7.82
N MET A 554 -22.17 -1.38 7.45
CA MET A 554 -21.82 -1.08 6.05
C MET A 554 -20.82 -2.09 5.46
N LYS A 555 -19.94 -2.67 6.29
CA LYS A 555 -18.99 -3.73 5.91
C LYS A 555 -19.59 -5.14 5.90
N GLU A 556 -20.88 -5.27 6.21
CA GLU A 556 -21.61 -6.55 6.33
C GLU A 556 -20.95 -7.58 7.25
N ASP A 557 -20.24 -7.14 8.29
CA ASP A 557 -19.44 -8.04 9.13
C ASP A 557 -20.30 -9.15 9.79
N SER A 558 -20.01 -10.40 9.43
CA SER A 558 -20.66 -11.59 9.97
C SER A 558 -20.57 -11.67 11.50
N MET A 559 -19.43 -11.28 12.07
CA MET A 559 -19.19 -11.34 13.51
C MET A 559 -20.12 -10.38 14.26
N GLN A 560 -20.36 -9.19 13.71
CA GLN A 560 -21.27 -8.24 14.34
C GLN A 560 -22.72 -8.75 14.33
N LYS A 561 -23.16 -9.36 13.22
CA LYS A 561 -24.51 -9.94 13.10
C LYS A 561 -24.72 -11.05 14.14
N ASP A 562 -23.75 -11.94 14.27
CA ASP A 562 -23.79 -13.04 15.25
C ASP A 562 -23.80 -12.52 16.69
N LEU A 563 -22.95 -11.53 17.00
CA LEU A 563 -22.92 -10.92 18.34
C LEU A 563 -24.23 -10.17 18.69
N ILE A 564 -24.89 -9.54 17.70
CA ILE A 564 -26.20 -8.91 17.89
C ILE A 564 -27.26 -9.97 18.19
N GLU A 565 -27.25 -11.09 17.47
CA GLU A 565 -28.21 -12.16 17.70
C GLU A 565 -27.99 -12.86 19.05
N ILE A 566 -26.73 -13.08 19.44
CA ILE A 566 -26.35 -13.54 20.78
C ILE A 566 -26.86 -12.54 21.84
N SER A 567 -26.68 -11.24 21.64
CA SER A 567 -27.20 -10.22 22.54
C SER A 567 -28.72 -10.27 22.70
N ARG A 568 -29.46 -10.55 21.62
CA ARG A 568 -30.93 -10.69 21.66
C ARG A 568 -31.35 -11.97 22.38
N SER A 569 -30.63 -13.07 22.14
CA SER A 569 -30.86 -14.36 22.80
C SER A 569 -30.64 -14.25 24.32
N LEU A 570 -29.54 -13.62 24.75
CA LEU A 570 -29.25 -13.36 26.17
C LEU A 570 -30.29 -12.47 26.85
N ALA A 571 -30.93 -11.56 26.11
CA ALA A 571 -32.00 -10.73 26.64
C ALA A 571 -33.32 -11.51 26.81
N ARG A 572 -33.52 -12.62 26.10
CA ARG A 572 -34.71 -13.48 26.20
C ARG A 572 -34.57 -14.48 27.34
N ASP A 573 -33.42 -15.13 27.49
CA ASP A 573 -33.18 -16.17 28.50
C ASP A 573 -31.89 -15.92 29.33
N PRO A 574 -31.95 -15.12 30.42
CA PRO A 574 -30.77 -14.70 31.18
C PRO A 574 -30.16 -15.78 32.09
N LYS A 575 -30.69 -17.02 32.09
CA LYS A 575 -30.27 -18.09 33.00
C LYS A 575 -29.28 -19.10 32.39
N ASP A 576 -29.12 -19.10 31.07
CA ASP A 576 -28.28 -20.07 30.36
C ASP A 576 -27.07 -19.36 29.73
N LEU A 577 -26.07 -19.06 30.57
CA LEU A 577 -24.87 -18.31 30.16
C LEU A 577 -23.79 -19.28 29.67
N PRO A 578 -23.26 -19.12 28.43
CA PRO A 578 -22.17 -19.94 27.92
C PRO A 578 -20.90 -19.87 28.79
N ALA A 579 -20.10 -20.94 28.83
CA ALA A 579 -18.83 -20.94 29.57
C ALA A 579 -17.84 -19.87 29.09
N GLU A 580 -17.89 -19.50 27.80
CA GLU A 580 -17.05 -18.47 27.18
C GLU A 580 -17.64 -17.05 27.27
N MET A 581 -18.67 -16.83 28.08
CA MET A 581 -19.36 -15.54 28.18
C MET A 581 -18.42 -14.37 28.50
N GLY A 582 -17.35 -14.61 29.26
CA GLY A 582 -16.32 -13.59 29.52
C GLY A 582 -15.60 -13.13 28.24
N THR A 583 -15.37 -14.02 27.28
CA THR A 583 -14.76 -13.71 25.98
C THR A 583 -15.77 -13.05 25.05
N ILE A 584 -17.01 -13.55 25.04
CA ILE A 584 -18.11 -12.97 24.26
C ILE A 584 -18.37 -11.53 24.70
N LEU A 585 -18.42 -11.26 26.00
CA LEU A 585 -18.59 -9.90 26.52
C LEU A 585 -17.44 -8.97 26.13
N LYS A 586 -16.19 -9.44 26.13
CA LYS A 586 -15.04 -8.66 25.65
C LYS A 586 -15.17 -8.32 24.17
N LEU A 587 -15.58 -9.30 23.34
CA LEU A 587 -15.86 -9.07 21.92
C LEU A 587 -17.00 -8.08 21.73
N MET A 588 -18.12 -8.25 22.44
CA MET A 588 -19.25 -7.30 22.41
C MET A 588 -18.80 -5.88 22.79
N MET A 589 -17.91 -5.73 23.77
CA MET A 589 -17.33 -4.43 24.12
C MET A 589 -16.44 -3.86 23.01
N GLN A 590 -15.62 -4.67 22.34
CA GLN A 590 -14.80 -4.22 21.20
C GLN A 590 -15.66 -3.70 20.03
N TYR A 591 -16.77 -4.37 19.76
CA TYR A 591 -17.77 -3.96 18.76
C TYR A 591 -18.74 -2.86 19.25
N SER A 592 -18.51 -2.30 20.45
CA SER A 592 -19.35 -1.29 21.08
C SER A 592 -20.83 -1.67 21.16
N LEU A 593 -21.13 -2.96 21.33
CA LEU A 593 -22.46 -3.54 21.53
C LEU A 593 -22.88 -3.46 23.01
N TYR A 594 -22.75 -2.27 23.60
CA TYR A 594 -23.18 -2.00 24.97
C TYR A 594 -23.73 -0.58 25.09
N ASN A 595 -24.44 -0.30 26.18
CA ASN A 595 -24.91 1.05 26.47
C ASN A 595 -23.92 1.74 27.44
N PRO A 596 -23.18 2.78 27.01
CA PRO A 596 -22.22 3.49 27.87
C PRO A 596 -22.86 4.05 29.14
N GLU A 597 -24.15 4.42 29.09
CA GLU A 597 -24.88 4.98 30.23
C GLU A 597 -25.18 3.94 31.33
N ARG A 598 -24.96 2.66 31.05
CA ARG A 598 -25.20 1.53 31.97
C ARG A 598 -23.90 0.86 32.43
N MET A 599 -22.74 1.42 32.07
CA MET A 599 -21.47 0.91 32.57
C MET A 599 -21.40 1.05 34.09
N ILE A 600 -20.89 0.02 34.77
CA ILE A 600 -20.70 0.02 36.23
C ILE A 600 -19.21 -0.12 36.51
N PHE A 601 -18.63 0.85 37.22
CA PHE A 601 -17.25 0.82 37.67
C PHE A 601 -17.12 0.17 39.05
N ARG A 602 -15.99 -0.50 39.30
CA ARG A 602 -15.67 -1.04 40.62
C ARG A 602 -15.06 0.05 41.50
N LEU A 603 -15.93 0.93 42.00
CA LEU A 603 -15.51 2.01 42.89
C LEU A 603 -15.21 1.45 44.29
N LYS A 604 -14.15 1.96 44.94
CA LYS A 604 -13.91 1.71 46.38
C LYS A 604 -15.06 2.23 47.23
N ASP A 605 -15.73 3.26 46.73
CA ASP A 605 -16.64 4.14 47.43
C ASP A 605 -17.92 4.33 46.60
N GLU A 606 -19.10 4.15 47.19
CA GLU A 606 -20.36 4.34 46.46
C GLU A 606 -20.85 5.81 46.56
N PRO A 607 -21.35 6.41 45.45
CA PRO A 607 -21.95 7.73 45.49
C PRO A 607 -23.28 7.71 46.25
N SER A 608 -23.49 8.70 47.12
CA SER A 608 -24.72 8.84 47.92
C SER A 608 -25.83 9.53 47.12
N PRO A 609 -27.01 8.90 46.91
CA PRO A 609 -28.14 9.53 46.25
C PRO A 609 -28.65 10.80 46.97
N VAL A 610 -28.53 10.83 48.31
CA VAL A 610 -28.92 11.99 49.15
C VAL A 610 -28.02 13.20 48.87
N PHE A 611 -26.70 12.96 48.74
CA PHE A 611 -25.75 14.00 48.37
C PHE A 611 -26.04 14.55 46.97
N MET A 612 -26.39 13.68 46.01
CA MET A 612 -26.76 14.10 44.65
C MET A 612 -28.01 15.00 44.65
N ILE A 613 -29.04 14.68 45.43
CA ILE A 613 -30.25 15.51 45.53
C ILE A 613 -29.91 16.90 46.10
N ALA A 614 -29.11 16.96 47.17
CA ALA A 614 -28.65 18.22 47.75
C ALA A 614 -27.81 19.05 46.76
N LEU A 615 -26.92 18.40 46.02
CA LEU A 615 -26.12 19.04 44.99
C LEU A 615 -26.99 19.60 43.85
N ILE A 616 -27.98 18.84 43.37
CA ILE A 616 -28.92 19.30 42.35
C ILE A 616 -29.66 20.55 42.85
N GLN A 617 -30.13 20.56 44.10
CA GLN A 617 -30.79 21.73 44.70
C GLN A 617 -29.90 22.99 44.68
N CYS A 618 -28.60 22.86 44.94
CA CYS A 618 -27.64 23.97 44.85
C CYS A 618 -27.42 24.48 43.42
N ILE A 619 -27.59 23.61 42.42
CA ILE A 619 -27.32 23.89 41.00
C ILE A 619 -28.57 24.45 40.28
N LEU A 620 -29.79 24.09 40.69
CA LEU A 620 -31.06 24.50 40.06
C LEU A 620 -31.13 26.00 39.70
N PRO A 621 -30.69 26.96 40.54
CA PRO A 621 -30.75 28.39 40.20
C PRO A 621 -29.82 28.82 39.05
N LYS A 622 -28.83 28.00 38.70
CA LYS A 622 -27.81 28.27 37.67
C LYS A 622 -28.11 27.59 36.32
N ILE A 623 -29.10 26.70 36.29
CA ILE A 623 -29.52 25.99 35.07
C ILE A 623 -30.16 27.00 34.09
N GLY A 624 -29.81 26.89 32.80
CA GLY A 624 -30.23 27.83 31.77
C GLY A 624 -29.34 29.07 31.64
N ASP A 625 -28.25 29.19 32.41
CA ASP A 625 -27.26 30.24 32.19
C ASP A 625 -26.38 29.96 30.96
N PRO A 626 -26.23 30.91 30.02
CA PRO A 626 -25.34 30.73 28.88
C PRO A 626 -23.88 30.47 29.27
N TYR A 627 -23.42 31.01 30.42
CA TYR A 627 -22.05 30.88 30.92
C TYR A 627 -21.84 29.77 31.94
N PHE A 628 -22.91 29.06 32.32
CA PHE A 628 -22.83 27.85 33.12
C PHE A 628 -22.72 26.62 32.20
N VAL A 629 -22.94 25.45 32.79
CA VAL A 629 -22.89 24.13 32.21
C VAL A 629 -24.15 23.83 31.37
N CYS A 630 -24.01 23.02 30.32
CA CYS A 630 -25.03 22.50 29.40
C CYS A 630 -25.86 21.50 30.16
N ALA A 631 -27.16 21.79 30.20
CA ALA A 631 -28.16 20.99 30.88
C ALA A 631 -28.10 19.51 30.46
N ARG A 632 -27.92 19.22 29.17
CA ARG A 632 -27.88 17.84 28.65
C ARG A 632 -26.65 17.05 29.14
N GLN A 633 -25.47 17.67 29.17
CA GLN A 633 -24.26 17.01 29.66
C GLN A 633 -24.32 16.80 31.17
N LEU A 634 -24.80 17.81 31.91
CA LEU A 634 -25.00 17.70 33.36
C LEU A 634 -26.01 16.60 33.71
N GLU A 635 -27.13 16.54 32.99
CA GLU A 635 -28.15 15.50 33.13
C GLU A 635 -27.56 14.10 32.93
N MET A 636 -26.80 13.90 31.84
CA MET A 636 -26.14 12.63 31.54
C MET A 636 -25.16 12.22 32.62
N GLY A 637 -24.34 13.15 33.12
CA GLY A 637 -23.38 12.90 34.20
C GLY A 637 -24.06 12.53 35.52
N ILE A 638 -25.12 13.26 35.90
CA ILE A 638 -25.89 12.97 37.11
C ILE A 638 -26.50 11.57 37.05
N ARG A 639 -27.13 11.20 35.92
CA ARG A 639 -27.71 9.86 35.74
C ARG A 639 -26.66 8.78 35.87
N PHE A 640 -25.51 8.97 35.22
CA PHE A 640 -24.46 7.97 35.21
C PHE A 640 -23.88 7.73 36.60
N VAL A 641 -23.58 8.80 37.34
CA VAL A 641 -23.08 8.71 38.72
C VAL A 641 -24.12 8.09 39.65
N LEU A 642 -25.39 8.46 39.52
CA LEU A 642 -26.48 7.84 40.29
C LEU A 642 -26.59 6.34 40.03
N ARG A 643 -26.40 5.88 38.79
CA ARG A 643 -26.40 4.46 38.42
C ARG A 643 -25.23 3.66 38.99
N GLN A 644 -24.15 4.31 39.42
CA GLN A 644 -23.07 3.63 40.15
C GLN A 644 -23.48 3.28 41.59
N SER A 645 -24.56 3.86 42.11
CA SER A 645 -25.04 3.59 43.46
C SER A 645 -25.98 2.38 43.49
N ARG A 646 -25.69 1.39 44.34
CA ARG A 646 -26.59 0.24 44.55
C ARG A 646 -27.91 0.65 45.21
N LEU A 647 -27.94 1.82 45.84
CA LEU A 647 -29.10 2.38 46.52
C LEU A 647 -30.08 3.08 45.56
N LEU A 648 -29.73 3.23 44.27
CA LEU A 648 -30.57 3.92 43.30
C LEU A 648 -32.01 3.38 43.23
N PRO A 649 -32.29 2.07 43.17
CA PRO A 649 -33.66 1.56 43.11
C PRO A 649 -34.51 1.96 44.31
N TYR A 650 -33.89 2.02 45.50
CA TYR A 650 -34.56 2.42 46.75
C TYR A 650 -34.83 3.93 46.82
N PHE A 651 -33.96 4.75 46.24
CA PHE A 651 -34.07 6.21 46.25
C PHE A 651 -34.81 6.77 45.02
N LEU A 652 -35.11 5.96 44.01
CA LEU A 652 -35.81 6.40 42.80
C LEU A 652 -37.16 7.10 43.09
N PRO A 653 -38.05 6.57 43.96
CA PRO A 653 -39.30 7.24 44.30
C PRO A 653 -39.08 8.53 45.10
N ILE A 654 -38.04 8.56 45.93
CA ILE A 654 -37.69 9.70 46.77
C ILE A 654 -37.12 10.86 45.94
N ILE A 655 -36.27 10.54 44.96
CA ILE A 655 -35.76 11.50 43.97
C ILE A 655 -36.93 12.10 43.17
N GLN A 656 -37.92 11.28 42.82
CA GLN A 656 -39.13 11.72 42.12
C GLN A 656 -40.03 12.64 42.95
N ASP A 657 -40.14 12.40 44.26
CA ASP A 657 -40.95 13.22 45.15
C ASP A 657 -40.25 14.51 45.59
N GLN A 658 -38.94 14.48 45.83
CA GLN A 658 -38.19 15.59 46.43
C GLN A 658 -37.67 16.61 45.41
N LEU A 659 -37.20 16.18 44.23
CA LEU A 659 -36.72 17.11 43.20
C LEU A 659 -37.79 18.12 42.73
N PRO A 660 -39.09 17.77 42.60
CA PRO A 660 -40.15 18.72 42.27
C PRO A 660 -40.48 19.72 43.39
N GLN A 661 -40.14 19.41 44.64
CA GLN A 661 -40.43 20.22 45.84
C GLN A 661 -39.32 21.21 46.19
N CYS A 662 -38.13 21.10 45.58
CA CYS A 662 -37.04 22.06 45.75
C CYS A 662 -37.43 23.48 45.29
N SER A 663 -36.96 24.50 46.00
CA SER A 663 -37.26 25.91 45.73
C SER A 663 -36.91 26.29 44.27
N ARG A 664 -37.93 26.54 43.44
CA ARG A 664 -37.75 26.91 42.03
C ARG A 664 -37.24 28.35 41.91
N PRO A 665 -36.23 28.62 41.07
CA PRO A 665 -35.82 30.00 40.79
C PRO A 665 -36.94 30.76 40.07
N LYS A 666 -37.16 32.03 40.45
CA LYS A 666 -38.19 32.90 39.83
C LYS A 666 -37.88 33.27 38.36
N LYS A 667 -36.65 33.07 37.90
CA LYS A 667 -36.19 33.28 36.51
C LYS A 667 -35.83 31.91 35.89
N ARG A 668 -36.11 31.72 34.58
CA ARG A 668 -35.79 30.49 33.80
C ARG A 668 -36.51 29.21 34.25
N ILE A 669 -37.78 29.33 34.66
CA ILE A 669 -38.61 28.20 35.14
C ILE A 669 -38.77 27.10 34.07
N SER A 670 -38.96 27.49 32.79
CA SER A 670 -39.14 26.54 31.68
C SER A 670 -37.94 25.61 31.48
N ASP A 671 -36.71 26.14 31.51
CA ASP A 671 -35.48 25.38 31.30
C ASP A 671 -35.22 24.40 32.45
N VAL A 672 -35.52 24.85 33.68
CA VAL A 672 -35.42 24.03 34.89
C VAL A 672 -36.45 22.90 34.89
N GLU A 673 -37.70 23.18 34.49
CA GLU A 673 -38.73 22.16 34.36
C GLU A 673 -38.40 21.14 33.27
N GLN A 674 -37.86 21.57 32.13
CA GLN A 674 -37.43 20.67 31.06
C GLN A 674 -36.29 19.76 31.53
N PHE A 675 -35.28 20.32 32.20
CA PHE A 675 -34.16 19.55 32.76
C PHE A 675 -34.62 18.52 33.79
N LEU A 676 -35.48 18.91 34.74
CA LEU A 676 -36.01 18.00 35.76
C LEU A 676 -36.88 16.91 35.14
N ARG A 677 -37.78 17.25 34.21
CA ARG A 677 -38.60 16.25 33.50
C ARG A 677 -37.72 15.25 32.75
N GLN A 678 -36.71 15.72 32.03
CA GLN A 678 -35.78 14.85 31.33
C GLN A 678 -35.06 13.94 32.31
N LEU A 679 -34.43 14.49 33.35
CA LEU A 679 -33.70 13.76 34.38
C LEU A 679 -34.54 12.62 34.97
N THR A 680 -35.79 12.91 35.38
CA THR A 680 -36.70 11.95 35.99
C THR A 680 -37.20 10.87 35.03
N LEU A 681 -37.48 11.21 33.77
CA LEU A 681 -38.00 10.26 32.77
C LEU A 681 -37.01 9.13 32.45
N HIS A 682 -35.72 9.42 32.38
CA HIS A 682 -34.70 8.45 31.94
C HIS A 682 -33.89 7.85 33.10
N LEU A 683 -34.28 8.11 34.35
CA LEU A 683 -33.77 7.40 35.52
C LEU A 683 -34.47 6.04 35.72
N LYS A 684 -35.66 5.83 35.12
CA LYS A 684 -36.27 4.51 34.88
C LYS A 684 -35.45 3.74 33.84
#